data_AF-A0A1K1MPB1-F1
#
_entry.id   AF-A0A1K1MPB1-F1
#
_cell.length_a   1.000
_cell.length_b   1.000
_cell.length_c   1.000
_cell.angle_alpha   90.00
_cell.angle_beta   90.00
_cell.angle_gamma   90.00
#
_symmetry.space_group_name_H-M   'P 1'
#
loop_
_entity.id
_entity.type
_entity.pdbx_description
1 polymer ?
#
loop_
_entity_poly.entity_id
_entity_poly.type
_entity_poly.pdbx_seq_one_letter_code
_entity_poly.pdbx_strand_id
1 'polypeptide(L)'
;MKNLLLSLFILLPTLAISQSVDLETFGKSSPFKVGGGISASSVFYSSNQRNNREPFTYYAQGNLNFSYYNFSIPVSYNYSNQGEQLGYQLPFNFNRLSLHPKYKWITAHIGDVNMTFSPYTLSGHQFTGGGVELTPSKGFTFSAMYGRLLKATEPVEDERAVVAYQRMGYGFKTVLEQDKYSVGVSTFYASDKENSIDINPDEEGVLPKENLVLGFEGSVDLSKNLELRAEYATTAITQDTRAQETSSGKKGLLGSFFKNRASTEYYNAYKLGVNYSFYQANLGVNYERVDPGYETLGAYFFNNDFENITLNLSRPLFNNKVNLSFNVGFQRDDLDDQKANPTSRFVGAANATYTASERLTFTGSYSNFSTYTNVRTNQFDDINDDNLLDNATDSLNYKQISQNANLNINYILSSSKTKKENVNLNYNVSDIANEQGGIVRIGDASTFHNIATSYTIGFTELNLNITPSLNGTYNTIGREDATTWGPTLSVKKGFFDNKLKSVLASSYNKTQNTGGTTNITNLRGGVSYVLLEKHNLSLNAIQLFRTTPTVSGLKEFTATFSYNYSFDVKKPKIKWEKKDRKRKTRDSIITINYKKYKYVDYANNITDTILQLTKDPNFGKIPDDKNLELRGLADNMIKAIGKKDAVYKEQAIIYLKSLEDFKGFQEKYNDFVLRAYNKLVKDAEDIDYKLEKEFIRLNAENNDPKVKKTKASVEKLKVVNERFDNHRDMLEGMRTWDIMEEINSTRLTAFKDKHINKVYLMYTNGKTEVDIVNFLEYYLADLYHKQIKK
;
A
#
# COMPACT_ATOMS: atom_id res chain seq x y z
N MET A 1 -0.73 42.01 -19.01
CA MET A 1 0.34 40.98 -18.90
C MET A 1 1.64 41.44 -18.19
N LYS A 2 1.66 42.51 -17.38
CA LYS A 2 2.86 42.89 -16.58
C LYS A 2 2.70 42.79 -15.05
N ASN A 3 1.48 42.59 -14.54
CA ASN A 3 1.22 42.57 -13.09
C ASN A 3 0.83 41.19 -12.53
N LEU A 4 0.85 40.12 -13.34
CA LEU A 4 0.62 38.75 -12.86
C LEU A 4 1.92 38.00 -12.49
N LEU A 5 3.06 38.53 -12.94
CA LEU A 5 4.39 37.96 -12.66
C LEU A 5 4.93 38.36 -11.28
N LEU A 6 4.38 39.41 -10.66
CA LEU A 6 4.83 39.91 -9.37
C LEU A 6 4.10 39.26 -8.18
N SER A 7 2.91 38.70 -8.40
CA SER A 7 2.14 37.96 -7.39
C SER A 7 2.50 36.46 -7.33
N LEU A 8 3.21 35.93 -8.32
CA LEU A 8 3.76 34.57 -8.29
C LEU A 8 5.09 34.46 -7.51
N PHE A 9 5.70 35.59 -7.13
CA PHE A 9 7.01 35.62 -6.48
C PHE A 9 6.96 35.70 -4.93
N ILE A 10 5.76 35.77 -4.33
CA ILE A 10 5.57 35.84 -2.87
C ILE A 10 5.18 34.46 -2.25
N LEU A 11 5.07 33.42 -3.08
CA LEU A 11 4.82 32.03 -2.65
C LEU A 11 6.07 31.14 -2.75
N LEU A 12 7.26 31.70 -2.48
CA LEU A 12 8.42 30.88 -2.09
C LEU A 12 8.27 30.58 -0.60
N PRO A 13 7.78 29.39 -0.17
CA PRO A 13 8.11 28.94 1.17
C PRO A 13 9.62 28.80 1.17
N THR A 14 10.28 29.51 2.07
CA THR A 14 11.62 29.19 2.51
C THR A 14 11.65 27.69 2.78
N LEU A 15 12.30 26.94 1.88
CA LEU A 15 12.62 25.53 2.03
C LEU A 15 13.53 25.41 3.25
N ALA A 16 12.94 25.40 4.44
CA ALA A 16 13.54 24.80 5.60
C ALA A 16 13.63 23.30 5.26
N ILE A 17 14.80 22.91 4.77
CA ILE A 17 15.19 21.54 4.51
C ILE A 17 15.26 20.82 5.87
N SER A 18 14.10 20.45 6.42
CA SER A 18 14.01 19.46 7.47
C SER A 18 13.90 18.11 6.79
N GLN A 19 15.04 17.51 6.46
CA GLN A 19 15.08 16.12 6.03
C GLN A 19 14.82 15.25 7.26
N SER A 20 13.62 14.68 7.38
CA SER A 20 13.44 13.49 8.21
C SER A 20 14.22 12.36 7.54
N VAL A 21 15.44 12.12 8.02
CA VAL A 21 16.18 10.91 7.71
C VAL A 21 15.69 9.86 8.70
N ASP A 22 14.91 8.90 8.20
CA ASP A 22 14.54 7.73 8.98
C ASP A 22 15.77 6.83 9.15
N LEU A 23 16.59 7.17 10.14
CA LEU A 23 17.85 6.51 10.49
C LEU A 23 17.63 5.05 10.92
N GLU A 24 16.41 4.64 11.27
CA GLU A 24 16.11 3.28 11.71
C GLU A 24 16.16 2.25 10.56
N THR A 25 15.98 2.69 9.32
CA THR A 25 16.05 1.83 8.12
C THR A 25 17.48 1.67 7.57
N PHE A 26 18.40 2.58 7.93
CA PHE A 26 19.81 2.53 7.55
C PHE A 26 20.50 1.38 8.29
N GLY A 27 20.79 0.28 7.58
CA GLY A 27 21.58 -0.86 8.08
C GLY A 27 20.80 -2.16 8.32
N LYS A 28 19.46 -2.16 8.33
CA LYS A 28 18.64 -3.37 8.61
C LYS A 28 17.98 -4.00 7.37
N SER A 29 17.86 -3.30 6.24
CA SER A 29 17.23 -3.82 5.01
C SER A 29 18.15 -3.72 3.78
N SER A 30 17.96 -4.62 2.80
CA SER A 30 18.65 -4.50 1.50
C SER A 30 18.26 -3.16 0.87
N PRO A 31 19.23 -2.28 0.58
CA PRO A 31 18.93 -0.94 0.07
C PRO A 31 18.26 -0.99 -1.29
N PHE A 32 18.52 -2.05 -2.07
CA PHE A 32 17.96 -2.28 -3.39
C PHE A 32 17.04 -3.50 -3.37
N LYS A 33 15.83 -3.36 -3.92
CA LYS A 33 14.91 -4.47 -4.20
C LYS A 33 14.35 -4.29 -5.60
N VAL A 34 14.35 -5.37 -6.37
CA VAL A 34 13.71 -5.43 -7.69
C VAL A 34 12.65 -6.50 -7.62
N GLY A 35 11.41 -6.07 -7.73
CA GLY A 35 10.25 -6.94 -7.73
C GLY A 35 9.46 -6.74 -9.01
N GLY A 36 8.66 -7.71 -9.41
CA GLY A 36 7.81 -7.54 -10.57
C GLY A 36 7.19 -8.85 -11.05
N GLY A 37 6.31 -8.69 -12.02
CA GLY A 37 5.65 -9.77 -12.73
C GLY A 37 5.75 -9.53 -14.23
N ILE A 38 6.18 -10.54 -14.98
CA ILE A 38 5.99 -10.57 -16.43
C ILE A 38 4.94 -11.62 -16.73
N SER A 39 3.95 -11.28 -17.55
CA SER A 39 2.94 -12.21 -18.03
C SER A 39 2.86 -12.14 -19.55
N ALA A 40 2.91 -13.31 -20.17
CA ALA A 40 2.73 -13.47 -21.60
C ALA A 40 1.65 -14.53 -21.83
N SER A 41 0.65 -14.22 -22.64
CA SER A 41 -0.43 -15.14 -22.98
C SER A 41 -0.62 -15.17 -24.48
N SER A 42 -0.86 -16.36 -25.02
CA SER A 42 -1.18 -16.59 -26.42
C SER A 42 -2.48 -17.37 -26.50
N VAL A 43 -3.38 -16.93 -27.38
CA VAL A 43 -4.66 -17.57 -27.63
C VAL A 43 -4.67 -18.07 -29.06
N PHE A 44 -4.84 -19.38 -29.21
CA PHE A 44 -5.07 -20.03 -30.49
C PHE A 44 -6.55 -20.36 -30.61
N TYR A 45 -7.13 -20.06 -31.77
CA TYR A 45 -8.52 -20.37 -32.10
C TYR A 45 -8.61 -21.06 -33.45
N SER A 46 -9.44 -22.11 -33.52
CA SER A 46 -9.75 -22.81 -34.76
C SER A 46 -11.20 -23.27 -34.76
N SER A 47 -11.83 -23.20 -35.93
CA SER A 47 -13.17 -23.72 -36.16
C SER A 47 -13.26 -24.38 -37.52
N ASN A 48 -14.12 -25.38 -37.67
CA ASN A 48 -14.41 -26.00 -38.96
C ASN A 48 -15.39 -25.19 -39.83
N GLN A 49 -16.08 -24.19 -39.27
CA GLN A 49 -17.13 -23.44 -39.98
C GLN A 49 -17.09 -21.92 -39.71
N ARG A 50 -16.34 -21.42 -38.70
CA ARG A 50 -16.29 -19.98 -38.35
C ARG A 50 -14.89 -19.38 -38.49
N ASN A 51 -14.71 -18.46 -39.45
CA ASN A 51 -13.41 -17.86 -39.78
C ASN A 51 -13.26 -16.38 -39.41
N ASN A 52 -14.28 -15.75 -38.81
CA ASN A 52 -14.27 -14.30 -38.50
C ASN A 52 -13.42 -13.92 -37.26
N ARG A 53 -12.68 -14.88 -36.69
CA ARG A 53 -11.83 -14.65 -35.53
C ARG A 53 -10.41 -14.99 -35.89
N GLU A 54 -9.51 -14.06 -35.59
CA GLU A 54 -8.08 -14.24 -35.78
C GLU A 54 -7.61 -15.56 -35.14
N PRO A 55 -6.87 -16.40 -35.89
CA PRO A 55 -6.46 -17.71 -35.40
C PRO A 55 -5.43 -17.62 -34.27
N PHE A 56 -4.74 -16.49 -34.14
CA PHE A 56 -3.72 -16.28 -33.12
C PHE A 56 -3.68 -14.83 -32.60
N THR A 57 -3.79 -14.68 -31.29
CA THR A 57 -3.63 -13.40 -30.59
C THR A 57 -2.66 -13.58 -29.43
N TYR A 58 -1.81 -12.57 -29.18
CA TYR A 58 -0.90 -12.58 -28.04
C TYR A 58 -1.02 -11.31 -27.20
N TYR A 59 -0.69 -11.46 -25.92
CA TYR A 59 -0.70 -10.42 -24.91
C TYR A 59 0.57 -10.54 -24.08
N ALA A 60 1.36 -9.48 -24.00
CA ALA A 60 2.51 -9.39 -23.13
C ALA A 60 2.33 -8.17 -22.22
N GLN A 61 2.13 -8.40 -20.95
CA GLN A 61 1.95 -7.35 -19.95
C GLN A 61 2.80 -7.64 -18.73
N GLY A 62 3.22 -6.61 -18.02
CA GLY A 62 4.03 -6.80 -16.84
C GLY A 62 4.17 -5.54 -16.02
N ASN A 63 4.62 -5.74 -14.78
CA ASN A 63 4.99 -4.69 -13.87
C ASN A 63 6.39 -4.95 -13.33
N LEU A 64 7.22 -3.92 -13.32
CA LEU A 64 8.59 -3.96 -12.82
C LEU A 64 8.74 -2.84 -11.80
N ASN A 65 9.02 -3.20 -10.56
CA ASN A 65 9.19 -2.26 -9.46
C ASN A 65 10.65 -2.27 -9.00
N PHE A 66 11.36 -1.21 -9.32
CA PHE A 66 12.69 -0.94 -8.76
C PHE A 66 12.52 -0.13 -7.48
N SER A 67 13.11 -0.54 -6.37
CA SER A 67 13.12 0.27 -5.15
C SER A 67 14.53 0.39 -4.58
N TYR A 68 14.88 1.62 -4.23
CA TYR A 68 16.10 2.00 -3.55
C TYR A 68 15.80 2.92 -2.37
N TYR A 69 15.81 2.39 -1.14
CA TYR A 69 15.33 3.09 0.06
C TYR A 69 13.95 3.76 -0.15
N ASN A 70 13.89 5.09 -0.10
CA ASN A 70 12.67 5.90 -0.27
C ASN A 70 12.33 6.21 -1.73
N PHE A 71 13.12 5.69 -2.67
CA PHE A 71 12.89 5.81 -4.09
C PHE A 71 12.29 4.51 -4.63
N SER A 72 11.22 4.58 -5.42
CA SER A 72 10.66 3.43 -6.12
C SER A 72 10.17 3.80 -7.50
N ILE A 73 10.45 3.00 -8.52
CA ILE A 73 9.94 3.16 -9.87
C ILE A 73 9.14 1.90 -10.24
N PRO A 74 7.82 1.90 -10.00
CA PRO A 74 6.89 1.03 -10.68
C PRO A 74 6.84 1.40 -12.16
N VAL A 75 7.07 0.42 -13.03
CA VAL A 75 6.92 0.48 -14.47
C VAL A 75 5.87 -0.55 -14.84
N SER A 76 4.88 -0.20 -15.64
CA SER A 76 3.91 -1.14 -16.20
C SER A 76 3.88 -1.03 -17.71
N TYR A 77 3.78 -2.16 -18.39
CA TYR A 77 3.61 -2.20 -19.84
C TYR A 77 2.49 -3.19 -20.22
N ASN A 78 1.85 -2.90 -21.35
CA ASN A 78 0.91 -3.81 -22.02
C ASN A 78 1.19 -3.74 -23.52
N TYR A 79 1.32 -4.91 -24.14
CA TYR A 79 1.59 -5.08 -25.55
C TYR A 79 0.73 -6.20 -26.14
N SER A 80 0.07 -5.95 -27.27
CA SER A 80 -0.74 -6.94 -27.98
C SER A 80 -0.78 -6.66 -29.48
N ASN A 81 -0.89 -7.70 -30.30
CA ASN A 81 -1.19 -7.56 -31.74
C ASN A 81 -2.67 -7.29 -32.03
N GLN A 82 -3.56 -7.33 -31.03
CA GLN A 82 -4.99 -7.16 -31.25
C GLN A 82 -5.32 -5.81 -31.89
N GLY A 83 -4.57 -4.74 -31.55
CA GLY A 83 -4.79 -3.42 -32.14
C GLY A 83 -4.48 -3.37 -33.64
N GLU A 84 -3.39 -4.00 -34.09
CA GLU A 84 -3.05 -4.09 -35.53
C GLU A 84 -4.06 -4.97 -36.29
N GLN A 85 -4.61 -5.98 -35.62
CA GLN A 85 -5.61 -6.89 -36.17
C GLN A 85 -7.01 -6.25 -36.38
N LEU A 86 -7.27 -5.05 -35.84
CA LEU A 86 -8.56 -4.38 -36.05
C LEU A 86 -8.76 -3.89 -37.49
N GLY A 87 -7.67 -3.46 -38.15
CA GLY A 87 -7.71 -2.92 -39.50
C GLY A 87 -8.26 -1.49 -39.63
N TYR A 88 -8.55 -0.80 -38.52
CA TYR A 88 -9.03 0.59 -38.48
C TYR A 88 -8.35 1.41 -37.36
N GLN A 89 -8.48 2.74 -37.43
CA GLN A 89 -7.85 3.67 -36.50
C GLN A 89 -8.72 3.98 -35.28
N LEU A 90 -8.09 4.15 -34.12
CA LEU A 90 -8.73 4.56 -32.88
C LEU A 90 -7.94 5.71 -32.24
N PRO A 91 -8.60 6.66 -31.54
CA PRO A 91 -7.96 7.83 -30.97
C PRO A 91 -7.11 7.54 -29.72
N PHE A 92 -6.84 6.26 -29.42
CA PHE A 92 -6.03 5.80 -28.29
C PHE A 92 -5.16 4.60 -28.66
N ASN A 93 -4.13 4.36 -27.85
CA ASN A 93 -3.20 3.23 -28.03
C ASN A 93 -3.62 1.99 -27.23
N PHE A 94 -3.51 0.82 -27.86
CA PHE A 94 -3.57 -0.49 -27.18
C PHE A 94 -2.28 -0.78 -26.40
N ASN A 95 -1.14 -0.46 -27.02
CA ASN A 95 0.18 -0.70 -26.44
C ASN A 95 0.56 0.49 -25.56
N ARG A 96 0.91 0.22 -24.30
CA ARG A 96 1.06 1.25 -23.27
C ARG A 96 2.30 1.01 -22.43
N LEU A 97 2.93 2.11 -22.03
CA LEU A 97 4.02 2.12 -21.07
C LEU A 97 3.81 3.23 -20.07
N SER A 98 3.82 2.87 -18.78
CA SER A 98 3.57 3.79 -17.68
C SER A 98 4.70 3.67 -16.66
N LEU A 99 5.23 4.79 -16.18
CA LEU A 99 6.24 4.86 -15.15
C LEU A 99 5.73 5.74 -14.01
N HIS A 100 5.89 5.28 -12.77
CA HIS A 100 5.40 5.96 -11.57
C HIS A 100 6.51 6.25 -10.53
N PRO A 101 7.64 6.89 -10.91
CA PRO A 101 8.73 7.12 -9.98
C PRO A 101 8.27 7.91 -8.75
N LYS A 102 8.49 7.33 -7.58
CA LYS A 102 8.13 7.86 -6.27
C LYS A 102 9.38 8.08 -5.44
N TYR A 103 9.49 9.26 -4.84
CA TYR A 103 10.51 9.62 -3.86
C TYR A 103 9.85 10.28 -2.66
N LYS A 104 9.85 9.58 -1.51
CA LYS A 104 9.18 10.05 -0.28
C LYS A 104 7.70 10.39 -0.56
N TRP A 105 7.34 11.66 -0.46
CA TRP A 105 5.99 12.21 -0.67
C TRP A 105 5.73 12.65 -2.12
N ILE A 106 6.71 12.52 -3.01
CA ILE A 106 6.59 12.91 -4.43
C ILE A 106 6.37 11.65 -5.25
N THR A 107 5.28 11.58 -6.01
CA THR A 107 5.04 10.56 -7.04
C THR A 107 4.93 11.28 -8.38
N ALA A 108 5.73 10.93 -9.37
CA ALA A 108 5.54 11.37 -10.73
C ALA A 108 4.91 10.24 -11.55
N HIS A 109 4.12 10.61 -12.57
CA HIS A 109 3.42 9.72 -13.49
C HIS A 109 3.90 10.09 -14.90
N ILE A 110 4.41 9.13 -15.67
CA ILE A 110 5.04 9.40 -16.97
C ILE A 110 4.62 8.33 -17.97
N GLY A 111 4.28 8.73 -19.19
CA GLY A 111 3.88 7.84 -20.27
C GLY A 111 2.36 7.80 -20.42
N ASP A 112 1.80 6.62 -20.68
CA ASP A 112 0.35 6.41 -20.79
C ASP A 112 -0.24 6.14 -19.42
N VAL A 113 -0.75 7.17 -18.76
CA VAL A 113 -1.22 7.13 -17.38
C VAL A 113 -2.66 7.63 -17.27
N ASN A 114 -3.28 7.45 -16.12
CA ASN A 114 -4.54 8.11 -15.77
C ASN A 114 -4.41 8.72 -14.38
N MET A 115 -5.24 9.72 -14.12
CA MET A 115 -5.42 10.34 -12.81
C MET A 115 -6.93 10.60 -12.62
N THR A 116 -7.37 10.65 -11.37
CA THR A 116 -8.74 10.98 -11.01
C THR A 116 -8.72 12.06 -9.96
N PHE A 117 -9.39 13.19 -10.25
CA PHE A 117 -9.56 14.29 -9.31
C PHE A 117 -10.95 14.27 -8.70
N SER A 118 -11.99 14.11 -9.52
CA SER A 118 -13.36 13.94 -9.05
C SER A 118 -14.21 13.38 -10.20
N PRO A 119 -15.33 12.69 -9.92
CA PRO A 119 -16.26 12.23 -10.95
C PRO A 119 -16.73 13.35 -11.89
N TYR A 120 -16.80 14.59 -11.41
CA TYR A 120 -17.30 15.74 -12.15
C TYR A 120 -16.22 16.56 -12.87
N THR A 121 -14.93 16.25 -12.67
CA THR A 121 -13.79 16.99 -13.25
C THR A 121 -12.94 16.09 -14.15
N LEU A 122 -11.79 15.61 -13.68
CA LEU A 122 -11.00 14.58 -14.35
C LEU A 122 -11.32 13.22 -13.70
N SER A 123 -11.91 12.30 -14.46
CA SER A 123 -12.40 11.02 -13.97
C SER A 123 -11.77 9.85 -14.74
N GLY A 124 -10.49 9.60 -14.49
CA GLY A 124 -9.79 8.40 -15.00
C GLY A 124 -9.54 8.38 -16.51
N HIS A 125 -9.77 9.49 -17.22
CA HIS A 125 -9.44 9.60 -18.64
C HIS A 125 -7.94 9.40 -18.83
N GLN A 126 -7.57 8.50 -19.72
CA GLN A 126 -6.16 8.20 -19.97
C GLN A 126 -5.53 9.31 -20.78
N PHE A 127 -4.26 9.59 -20.50
CA PHE A 127 -3.47 10.55 -21.24
C PHE A 127 -2.04 10.05 -21.44
N THR A 128 -1.44 10.38 -22.59
CA THR A 128 0.00 10.26 -22.81
C THR A 128 0.65 11.56 -22.38
N GLY A 129 1.43 11.56 -21.29
CA GLY A 129 2.06 12.78 -20.78
C GLY A 129 2.74 12.60 -19.42
N GLY A 130 2.63 13.64 -18.60
CA GLY A 130 3.22 13.71 -17.27
C GLY A 130 2.20 14.12 -16.21
N GLY A 131 2.32 13.55 -15.03
CA GLY A 131 1.57 13.95 -13.84
C GLY A 131 2.45 13.91 -12.61
N VAL A 132 2.02 14.58 -11.55
CA VAL A 132 2.69 14.58 -10.26
C VAL A 132 1.64 14.57 -9.15
N GLU A 133 1.94 13.83 -8.09
CA GLU A 133 1.20 13.79 -6.85
C GLU A 133 2.18 14.01 -5.69
N LEU A 134 1.93 15.06 -4.91
CA LEU A 134 2.71 15.48 -3.77
C LEU A 134 1.85 15.26 -2.53
N THR A 135 2.33 14.46 -1.60
CA THR A 135 1.65 14.12 -0.33
C THR A 135 2.54 14.48 0.87
N PRO A 136 2.96 15.76 1.03
CA PRO A 136 3.79 16.17 2.15
C PRO A 136 3.13 15.79 3.48
N SER A 137 3.94 15.33 4.45
CA SER A 137 3.45 15.01 5.79
C SER A 137 2.68 16.20 6.38
N LYS A 138 1.50 15.94 6.99
CA LYS A 138 0.48 16.89 7.54
C LYS A 138 -0.82 17.03 6.73
N GLY A 139 -1.21 15.99 5.99
CA GLY A 139 -2.56 15.90 5.40
C GLY A 139 -2.80 16.82 4.21
N PHE A 140 -1.77 17.39 3.61
CA PHE A 140 -1.92 18.17 2.38
C PHE A 140 -1.55 17.30 1.17
N THR A 141 -2.40 17.28 0.15
CA THR A 141 -2.16 16.58 -1.12
C THR A 141 -2.30 17.57 -2.26
N PHE A 142 -1.33 17.59 -3.17
CA PHE A 142 -1.35 18.35 -4.41
C PHE A 142 -1.15 17.37 -5.57
N SER A 143 -2.01 17.43 -6.58
CA SER A 143 -1.89 16.62 -7.79
C SER A 143 -1.99 17.52 -9.01
N ALA A 144 -1.19 17.26 -10.05
CA ALA A 144 -1.28 17.96 -11.32
C ALA A 144 -1.00 17.00 -12.49
N MET A 145 -1.58 17.31 -13.64
CA MET A 145 -1.41 16.52 -14.86
C MET A 145 -1.31 17.42 -16.09
N TYR A 146 -0.55 16.98 -17.09
CA TYR A 146 -0.49 17.58 -18.43
C TYR A 146 -0.23 16.47 -19.46
N GLY A 147 -1.06 16.38 -20.50
CA GLY A 147 -0.86 15.36 -21.52
C GLY A 147 -1.89 15.36 -22.63
N ARG A 148 -1.65 14.47 -23.60
CA ARG A 148 -2.56 14.24 -24.72
C ARG A 148 -3.60 13.20 -24.32
N LEU A 149 -4.88 13.58 -24.35
CA LEU A 149 -6.02 12.73 -24.02
C LEU A 149 -6.49 11.91 -25.23
N LEU A 150 -6.52 12.54 -26.41
CA LEU A 150 -6.90 11.91 -27.67
C LEU A 150 -5.82 12.14 -28.73
N LYS A 151 -5.55 11.12 -29.54
CA LYS A 151 -4.78 11.25 -30.77
C LYS A 151 -5.69 11.78 -31.89
N ALA A 152 -5.11 12.53 -32.82
CA ALA A 152 -5.78 12.85 -34.06
C ALA A 152 -6.01 11.58 -34.90
N THR A 153 -7.23 11.41 -35.39
CA THR A 153 -7.65 10.35 -36.30
C THR A 153 -8.48 10.97 -37.41
N GLU A 154 -8.03 10.77 -38.65
CA GLU A 154 -8.67 11.33 -39.84
C GLU A 154 -9.98 10.58 -40.18
N PRO A 155 -10.95 11.26 -40.82
CA PRO A 155 -12.03 10.62 -41.54
C PRO A 155 -11.54 9.56 -42.53
N VAL A 156 -12.15 8.36 -42.47
CA VAL A 156 -11.94 7.26 -43.41
C VAL A 156 -13.27 6.58 -43.70
N GLU A 157 -13.39 5.88 -44.84
CA GLU A 157 -14.63 5.18 -45.23
C GLU A 157 -15.02 4.02 -44.29
N ASP A 158 -14.12 3.55 -43.42
CA ASP A 158 -14.42 2.50 -42.45
C ASP A 158 -15.24 3.06 -41.28
N GLU A 159 -16.55 2.79 -41.25
CA GLU A 159 -17.50 3.20 -40.20
C GLU A 159 -17.08 2.77 -38.78
N ARG A 160 -16.12 1.83 -38.63
CA ARG A 160 -15.59 1.41 -37.33
C ARG A 160 -14.52 2.35 -36.79
N ALA A 161 -13.93 3.19 -37.65
CA ALA A 161 -12.95 4.18 -37.24
C ALA A 161 -13.64 5.32 -36.47
N VAL A 162 -13.00 5.80 -35.41
CA VAL A 162 -13.51 6.93 -34.62
C VAL A 162 -12.67 8.15 -34.94
N VAL A 163 -13.28 9.12 -35.61
CA VAL A 163 -12.67 10.41 -35.97
C VAL A 163 -12.56 11.29 -34.73
N ALA A 164 -11.41 11.93 -34.53
CA ALA A 164 -11.19 12.82 -33.39
C ALA A 164 -10.05 13.81 -33.67
N TYR A 165 -10.19 15.03 -33.18
CA TYR A 165 -9.08 15.97 -33.07
C TYR A 165 -8.09 15.55 -31.98
N GLN A 166 -6.83 15.99 -32.10
CA GLN A 166 -5.87 15.86 -31.01
C GLN A 166 -6.31 16.71 -29.80
N ARG A 167 -6.68 16.04 -28.71
CA ARG A 167 -7.05 16.68 -27.44
C ARG A 167 -5.89 16.76 -26.47
N MET A 168 -5.58 17.97 -26.02
CA MET A 168 -4.64 18.21 -24.92
C MET A 168 -5.41 18.58 -23.66
N GLY A 169 -4.99 18.07 -22.51
CA GLY A 169 -5.57 18.44 -21.23
C GLY A 169 -4.53 18.67 -20.15
N TYR A 170 -4.90 19.50 -19.19
CA TYR A 170 -4.18 19.70 -17.95
C TYR A 170 -5.14 19.94 -16.81
N GLY A 171 -4.67 19.64 -15.61
CA GLY A 171 -5.50 19.81 -14.44
C GLY A 171 -4.70 19.80 -13.17
N PHE A 172 -5.34 20.25 -12.12
CA PHE A 172 -4.75 20.47 -10.82
C PHE A 172 -5.78 20.11 -9.74
N LYS A 173 -5.35 19.46 -8.67
CA LYS A 173 -6.14 19.18 -7.47
C LYS A 173 -5.31 19.49 -6.24
N THR A 174 -5.93 20.09 -5.24
CA THR A 174 -5.37 20.23 -3.90
C THR A 174 -6.39 19.81 -2.87
N VAL A 175 -5.96 19.05 -1.87
CA VAL A 175 -6.78 18.59 -0.75
C VAL A 175 -6.05 18.88 0.54
N LEU A 176 -6.74 19.49 1.50
CA LEU A 176 -6.32 19.63 2.88
C LEU A 176 -7.16 18.70 3.74
N GLU A 177 -6.54 17.65 4.24
CA GLU A 177 -7.09 16.65 5.13
C GLU A 177 -6.58 16.92 6.56
N GLN A 178 -7.52 16.95 7.51
CA GLN A 178 -7.29 17.06 8.95
C GLN A 178 -8.12 15.99 9.66
N ASP A 179 -7.84 15.72 10.93
CA ASP A 179 -8.48 14.63 11.70
C ASP A 179 -10.02 14.65 11.72
N LYS A 180 -10.65 15.81 11.49
CA LYS A 180 -12.11 16.00 11.51
C LYS A 180 -12.71 16.51 10.21
N TYR A 181 -11.91 16.95 9.26
CA TYR A 181 -12.44 17.51 8.03
C TYR A 181 -11.44 17.40 6.89
N SER A 182 -11.97 17.32 5.67
CA SER A 182 -11.21 17.43 4.44
C SER A 182 -11.84 18.51 3.57
N VAL A 183 -11.02 19.31 2.90
CA VAL A 183 -11.46 20.29 1.90
C VAL A 183 -10.55 20.18 0.69
N GLY A 184 -11.14 20.04 -0.49
CA GLY A 184 -10.42 19.95 -1.75
C GLY A 184 -10.96 20.89 -2.81
N VAL A 185 -10.07 21.27 -3.72
CA VAL A 185 -10.38 22.01 -4.94
C VAL A 185 -9.71 21.31 -6.10
N SER A 186 -10.42 21.09 -7.19
CA SER A 186 -9.88 20.55 -8.44
C SER A 186 -10.25 21.41 -9.63
N THR A 187 -9.37 21.47 -10.62
CA THR A 187 -9.67 22.09 -11.91
C THR A 187 -9.13 21.22 -13.03
N PHE A 188 -9.82 21.24 -14.15
CA PHE A 188 -9.42 20.50 -15.33
C PHE A 188 -9.79 21.31 -16.58
N TYR A 189 -8.81 21.47 -17.46
CA TYR A 189 -8.98 22.11 -18.76
C TYR A 189 -8.56 21.14 -19.85
N ALA A 190 -9.35 21.04 -20.92
CA ALA A 190 -8.92 20.39 -22.14
C ALA A 190 -9.37 21.16 -23.38
N SER A 191 -8.60 21.01 -24.46
CA SER A 191 -8.89 21.65 -25.74
C SER A 191 -8.44 20.75 -26.88
N ASP A 192 -9.29 20.67 -27.89
CA ASP A 192 -8.97 20.11 -29.18
C ASP A 192 -8.13 21.08 -30.00
N LYS A 193 -7.22 20.53 -30.79
CA LYS A 193 -6.41 21.29 -31.75
C LYS A 193 -7.07 21.22 -33.11
N GLU A 194 -7.69 22.31 -33.53
CA GLU A 194 -8.35 22.44 -34.84
C GLU A 194 -7.46 21.96 -36.01
N ASN A 195 -6.19 22.38 -36.04
CA ASN A 195 -5.25 22.01 -37.13
C ASN A 195 -4.54 20.66 -36.92
N SER A 196 -5.14 19.70 -36.23
CA SER A 196 -4.52 18.39 -35.99
C SER A 196 -4.88 17.30 -37.00
N ILE A 197 -5.91 17.56 -37.80
CA ILE A 197 -6.37 16.73 -38.90
C ILE A 197 -6.48 17.63 -40.14
N ASP A 198 -6.20 17.06 -41.31
CA ASP A 198 -6.18 17.79 -42.58
C ASP A 198 -7.57 17.83 -43.23
N ILE A 199 -8.38 16.79 -43.03
CA ILE A 199 -9.74 16.68 -43.58
C ILE A 199 -10.73 17.20 -42.54
N ASN A 200 -11.65 18.08 -42.97
CA ASN A 200 -12.67 18.63 -42.08
C ASN A 200 -13.73 17.56 -41.74
N PRO A 201 -13.86 17.14 -40.47
CA PRO A 201 -14.76 16.07 -40.06
C PRO A 201 -16.16 16.60 -39.66
N ASP A 202 -16.53 17.79 -40.13
CA ASP A 202 -17.81 18.42 -39.80
C ASP A 202 -18.99 17.58 -40.32
N GLU A 203 -18.82 16.85 -41.43
CA GLU A 203 -19.83 15.94 -41.98
C GLU A 203 -20.10 14.75 -41.06
N GLU A 204 -19.09 14.31 -40.29
CA GLU A 204 -19.17 13.29 -39.26
C GLU A 204 -19.63 13.85 -37.89
N GLY A 205 -19.95 15.15 -37.83
CA GLY A 205 -20.43 15.82 -36.61
C GLY A 205 -19.36 16.03 -35.54
N VAL A 206 -18.07 15.94 -35.90
CA VAL A 206 -16.95 16.11 -34.97
C VAL A 206 -16.46 17.55 -35.00
N LEU A 207 -16.73 18.32 -33.95
CA LEU A 207 -16.29 19.72 -33.82
C LEU A 207 -15.13 19.84 -32.82
N PRO A 208 -14.18 20.79 -32.99
CA PRO A 208 -13.12 21.00 -32.02
C PRO A 208 -13.69 21.64 -30.75
N LYS A 209 -13.60 20.94 -29.60
CA LYS A 209 -14.15 21.40 -28.31
C LYS A 209 -13.10 21.95 -27.36
N GLU A 210 -13.55 22.77 -26.41
CA GLU A 210 -12.73 23.28 -25.30
C GLU A 210 -13.56 23.23 -24.01
N ASN A 211 -12.97 22.82 -22.88
CA ASN A 211 -13.66 22.86 -21.59
C ASN A 211 -12.75 23.33 -20.46
N LEU A 212 -13.36 23.96 -19.46
CA LEU A 212 -12.76 24.28 -18.18
C LEU A 212 -13.73 23.89 -17.06
N VAL A 213 -13.27 23.08 -16.12
CA VAL A 213 -14.05 22.61 -14.98
C VAL A 213 -13.38 23.06 -13.68
N LEU A 214 -14.20 23.43 -12.69
CA LEU A 214 -13.77 23.72 -11.33
C LEU A 214 -14.67 22.94 -10.36
N GLY A 215 -14.05 22.15 -9.49
CA GLY A 215 -14.70 21.32 -8.47
C GLY A 215 -14.23 21.70 -7.08
N PHE A 216 -15.15 21.61 -6.12
CA PHE A 216 -14.93 21.77 -4.69
C PHE A 216 -15.47 20.52 -4.00
N GLU A 217 -14.70 19.94 -3.10
CA GLU A 217 -15.10 18.78 -2.29
C GLU A 217 -14.84 19.08 -0.82
N GLY A 218 -15.66 18.54 0.06
CA GLY A 218 -15.48 18.66 1.49
C GLY A 218 -16.15 17.55 2.27
N SER A 219 -15.51 17.15 3.36
CA SER A 219 -16.11 16.28 4.37
C SER A 219 -15.85 16.83 5.76
N VAL A 220 -16.77 16.61 6.70
CA VAL A 220 -16.60 16.98 8.10
C VAL A 220 -17.25 15.95 9.02
N ASP A 221 -16.46 15.47 9.98
CA ASP A 221 -16.91 14.64 11.09
C ASP A 221 -17.42 15.55 12.21
N LEU A 222 -18.73 15.78 12.24
CA LEU A 222 -19.39 16.57 13.30
C LEU A 222 -19.32 15.85 14.64
N SER A 223 -19.30 14.51 14.62
CA SER A 223 -19.09 13.67 15.80
C SER A 223 -18.48 12.33 15.37
N LYS A 224 -18.12 11.45 16.33
CA LYS A 224 -17.62 10.09 16.02
C LYS A 224 -18.59 9.23 15.20
N ASN A 225 -19.86 9.64 15.16
CA ASN A 225 -20.95 8.88 14.57
C ASN A 225 -21.61 9.62 13.39
N LEU A 226 -21.23 10.87 13.09
CA LEU A 226 -21.91 11.69 12.09
C LEU A 226 -20.88 12.39 11.18
N GLU A 227 -20.93 12.06 9.90
CA GLU A 227 -20.11 12.64 8.84
C GLU A 227 -21.02 13.34 7.81
N LEU A 228 -20.65 14.56 7.43
CA LEU A 228 -21.24 15.28 6.31
C LEU A 228 -20.25 15.33 5.14
N ARG A 229 -20.76 15.17 3.92
CA ARG A 229 -19.98 15.30 2.67
C ARG A 229 -20.70 16.24 1.71
N ALA A 230 -19.93 17.07 1.02
CA ALA A 230 -20.42 17.94 -0.02
C ALA A 230 -19.41 18.01 -1.18
N GLU A 231 -19.90 17.97 -2.40
CA GLU A 231 -19.14 18.20 -3.62
C GLU A 231 -19.95 19.12 -4.53
N TYR A 232 -19.29 20.08 -5.14
CA TYR A 232 -19.87 21.01 -6.10
C TYR A 232 -18.89 21.18 -7.26
N ALA A 233 -19.36 21.04 -8.48
CA ALA A 233 -18.55 21.29 -9.67
C ALA A 233 -19.30 22.17 -10.67
N THR A 234 -18.55 22.99 -11.39
CA THR A 234 -19.05 23.82 -12.48
C THR A 234 -18.16 23.65 -13.70
N THR A 235 -18.77 23.52 -14.87
CA THR A 235 -18.08 23.35 -16.16
C THR A 235 -18.47 24.50 -17.07
N ALA A 236 -17.48 25.03 -17.79
CA ALA A 236 -17.64 25.88 -18.95
C ALA A 236 -17.17 25.08 -20.15
N ILE A 237 -18.04 24.84 -21.13
CA ILE A 237 -17.73 24.04 -22.31
C ILE A 237 -18.08 24.83 -23.57
N THR A 238 -17.15 24.87 -24.51
CA THR A 238 -17.31 25.44 -25.84
C THR A 238 -17.45 24.28 -26.82
N GLN A 239 -18.59 24.18 -27.50
CA GLN A 239 -18.87 23.09 -28.45
C GLN A 239 -18.10 23.22 -29.77
N ASP A 240 -17.69 24.44 -30.14
CA ASP A 240 -16.84 24.70 -31.31
C ASP A 240 -15.87 25.86 -31.04
N THR A 241 -14.57 25.59 -31.02
CA THR A 241 -13.52 26.59 -30.79
C THR A 241 -13.39 27.61 -31.92
N ARG A 242 -13.99 27.36 -33.09
CA ARG A 242 -14.04 28.27 -34.24
C ARG A 242 -15.11 29.35 -34.09
N ALA A 243 -16.08 29.15 -33.18
CA ALA A 243 -17.17 30.09 -32.96
C ALA A 243 -16.67 31.48 -32.51
N GLN A 244 -17.42 32.53 -32.88
CA GLN A 244 -17.06 33.91 -32.59
C GLN A 244 -16.90 34.16 -31.08
N GLU A 245 -15.82 34.84 -30.70
CA GLU A 245 -15.61 35.28 -29.32
C GLU A 245 -16.65 36.31 -28.91
N THR A 246 -17.19 36.16 -27.70
CA THR A 246 -18.22 37.05 -27.18
C THR A 246 -17.92 37.41 -25.74
N SER A 247 -18.12 38.69 -25.40
CA SER A 247 -18.14 39.15 -24.00
C SER A 247 -19.50 38.91 -23.33
N SER A 248 -20.54 38.64 -24.12
CA SER A 248 -21.90 38.36 -23.67
C SER A 248 -22.03 36.88 -23.29
N GLY A 249 -22.71 36.57 -22.19
CA GLY A 249 -22.93 35.17 -21.76
C GLY A 249 -21.99 34.64 -20.68
N LYS A 250 -21.09 35.47 -20.14
CA LYS A 250 -20.27 35.12 -18.95
C LYS A 250 -21.18 34.80 -17.76
N LYS A 251 -21.16 33.56 -17.27
CA LYS A 251 -21.92 33.12 -16.10
C LYS A 251 -20.99 32.46 -15.06
N GLY A 252 -21.36 32.58 -13.79
CA GLY A 252 -20.69 31.91 -12.67
C GLY A 252 -19.23 32.33 -12.45
N LEU A 253 -18.51 31.52 -11.66
CA LEU A 253 -17.11 31.77 -11.29
C LEU A 253 -16.13 31.64 -12.48
N LEU A 254 -16.48 30.83 -13.49
CA LEU A 254 -15.61 30.52 -14.62
C LEU A 254 -15.65 31.57 -15.74
N GLY A 255 -16.73 32.36 -15.85
CA GLY A 255 -16.93 33.26 -16.99
C GLY A 255 -15.87 34.34 -17.19
N SER A 256 -15.08 34.66 -16.16
CA SER A 256 -13.96 35.62 -16.28
C SER A 256 -12.61 34.97 -16.60
N PHE A 257 -12.48 33.65 -16.40
CA PHE A 257 -11.24 32.89 -16.60
C PHE A 257 -11.25 32.01 -17.86
N PHE A 258 -12.40 31.95 -18.54
CA PHE A 258 -12.60 31.17 -19.74
C PHE A 258 -12.82 32.05 -20.98
N LYS A 259 -12.30 31.62 -22.13
CA LYS A 259 -12.45 32.33 -23.40
C LYS A 259 -13.83 32.05 -23.97
N ASN A 260 -14.76 32.98 -23.70
CA ASN A 260 -16.16 32.83 -24.08
C ASN A 260 -16.35 32.99 -25.59
N ARG A 261 -17.12 32.06 -26.16
CA ARG A 261 -17.53 32.03 -27.56
C ARG A 261 -19.05 31.87 -27.64
N ALA A 262 -19.62 32.11 -28.82
CA ALA A 262 -21.05 31.97 -29.03
C ALA A 262 -21.58 30.56 -28.69
N SER A 263 -20.74 29.54 -28.76
CA SER A 263 -21.02 28.14 -28.42
C SER A 263 -20.59 27.74 -26.99
N THR A 264 -20.28 28.71 -26.11
CA THR A 264 -19.89 28.45 -24.71
C THR A 264 -21.12 28.34 -23.80
N GLU A 265 -21.19 27.24 -23.06
CA GLU A 265 -22.27 26.91 -22.13
C GLU A 265 -21.71 26.65 -20.72
N TYR A 266 -22.57 26.82 -19.70
CA TYR A 266 -22.19 26.70 -18.29
C TYR A 266 -23.17 25.79 -17.54
N TYR A 267 -22.64 24.77 -16.86
CA TYR A 267 -23.43 23.79 -16.14
C TYR A 267 -22.84 23.50 -14.75
N ASN A 268 -23.66 22.95 -13.85
CA ASN A 268 -23.26 22.60 -12.49
C ASN A 268 -23.62 21.16 -12.12
N ALA A 269 -22.88 20.62 -11.15
CA ALA A 269 -23.14 19.33 -10.51
C ALA A 269 -22.96 19.47 -8.99
N TYR A 270 -23.81 18.79 -8.22
CA TYR A 270 -23.84 18.83 -6.76
C TYR A 270 -23.98 17.43 -6.20
N LYS A 271 -23.26 17.12 -5.13
CA LYS A 271 -23.41 15.89 -4.36
C LYS A 271 -23.34 16.18 -2.88
N LEU A 272 -24.38 15.83 -2.13
CA LEU A 272 -24.46 16.00 -0.68
C LEU A 272 -24.66 14.63 -0.04
N GLY A 273 -24.01 14.38 1.09
CA GLY A 273 -24.05 13.10 1.79
C GLY A 273 -24.05 13.27 3.30
N VAL A 274 -24.83 12.45 4.00
CA VAL A 274 -24.85 12.35 5.46
C VAL A 274 -24.71 10.89 5.84
N ASN A 275 -23.67 10.55 6.60
CA ASN A 275 -23.49 9.21 7.15
C ASN A 275 -23.64 9.26 8.67
N TYR A 276 -24.49 8.39 9.23
CA TYR A 276 -24.75 8.28 10.65
C TYR A 276 -24.62 6.83 11.15
N SER A 277 -23.70 6.60 12.07
CA SER A 277 -23.46 5.30 12.71
C SER A 277 -24.14 5.23 14.09
N PHE A 278 -25.12 4.35 14.28
CA PHE A 278 -25.85 4.19 15.54
C PHE A 278 -26.06 2.72 15.88
N TYR A 279 -25.80 2.31 17.13
CA TYR A 279 -26.08 0.96 17.63
C TYR A 279 -25.70 -0.18 16.65
N GLN A 280 -24.47 -0.11 16.10
CA GLN A 280 -23.90 -1.02 15.08
C GLN A 280 -24.52 -0.95 13.68
N ALA A 281 -25.55 -0.12 13.47
CA ALA A 281 -26.09 0.21 12.16
C ALA A 281 -25.38 1.41 11.54
N ASN A 282 -25.29 1.45 10.21
CA ASN A 282 -24.87 2.62 9.45
C ASN A 282 -26.00 3.05 8.52
N LEU A 283 -26.39 4.31 8.63
CA LEU A 283 -27.38 4.98 7.79
C LEU A 283 -26.69 6.04 6.94
N GLY A 284 -26.83 5.98 5.63
CA GLY A 284 -26.30 6.96 4.69
C GLY A 284 -27.41 7.57 3.85
N VAL A 285 -27.50 8.90 3.77
CA VAL A 285 -28.41 9.62 2.87
C VAL A 285 -27.56 10.41 1.88
N ASN A 286 -27.75 10.24 0.57
CA ASN A 286 -27.08 11.04 -0.43
C ASN A 286 -28.07 11.70 -1.37
N TYR A 287 -27.75 12.92 -1.80
CA TYR A 287 -28.44 13.68 -2.81
C TYR A 287 -27.44 14.05 -3.91
N GLU A 288 -27.76 13.82 -5.17
CA GLU A 288 -26.90 14.12 -6.30
C GLU A 288 -27.73 14.76 -7.40
N ARG A 289 -27.31 15.91 -7.91
CA ARG A 289 -27.96 16.64 -9.01
C ARG A 289 -26.93 17.08 -10.02
N VAL A 290 -27.15 16.77 -11.28
CA VAL A 290 -26.28 17.14 -12.40
C VAL A 290 -27.13 17.84 -13.44
N ASP A 291 -26.80 19.09 -13.74
CA ASP A 291 -27.56 19.92 -14.68
C ASP A 291 -27.62 19.26 -16.08
N PRO A 292 -28.68 19.51 -16.87
CA PRO A 292 -28.76 19.03 -18.24
C PRO A 292 -27.64 19.63 -19.09
N GLY A 293 -26.94 18.81 -19.86
CA GLY A 293 -25.81 19.27 -20.68
C GLY A 293 -24.46 19.40 -19.95
N TYR A 294 -24.40 19.15 -18.63
CA TYR A 294 -23.10 19.08 -17.94
C TYR A 294 -22.20 18.04 -18.59
N GLU A 295 -21.00 18.44 -18.99
CA GLU A 295 -19.99 17.57 -19.56
C GLU A 295 -18.58 18.01 -19.11
N THR A 296 -17.69 17.03 -18.97
CA THR A 296 -16.25 17.25 -18.85
C THR A 296 -15.51 16.42 -19.88
N LEU A 297 -14.58 17.03 -20.62
CA LEU A 297 -13.69 16.32 -21.54
C LEU A 297 -12.63 15.48 -20.80
N GLY A 298 -12.67 15.45 -19.46
CA GLY A 298 -11.82 14.66 -18.56
C GLY A 298 -12.43 13.31 -18.18
N ALA A 299 -13.52 12.89 -18.81
CA ALA A 299 -14.15 11.59 -18.65
C ALA A 299 -14.51 11.00 -20.03
N TYR A 300 -14.54 9.67 -20.16
CA TYR A 300 -14.98 9.01 -21.41
C TYR A 300 -16.50 9.04 -21.58
N PHE A 301 -17.21 8.89 -20.47
CA PHE A 301 -18.67 8.86 -20.41
C PHE A 301 -19.11 9.64 -19.19
N PHE A 302 -20.19 10.41 -19.33
CA PHE A 302 -20.72 11.23 -18.27
C PHE A 302 -22.24 11.24 -18.35
N ASN A 303 -22.90 10.93 -17.23
CA ASN A 303 -24.36 11.03 -17.14
C ASN A 303 -24.70 12.43 -16.64
N ASN A 304 -25.62 13.11 -17.32
CA ASN A 304 -26.10 14.42 -16.93
C ASN A 304 -27.63 14.45 -16.96
N ASP A 305 -28.20 15.62 -16.68
CA ASP A 305 -29.64 15.82 -16.60
C ASP A 305 -30.31 14.86 -15.63
N PHE A 306 -29.90 14.85 -14.36
CA PHE A 306 -30.60 14.04 -13.37
C PHE A 306 -30.48 14.57 -11.95
N GLU A 307 -31.45 14.19 -11.13
CA GLU A 307 -31.45 14.35 -9.68
C GLU A 307 -31.74 13.00 -9.03
N ASN A 308 -30.96 12.63 -8.02
CA ASN A 308 -30.99 11.32 -7.36
C ASN A 308 -30.88 11.45 -5.84
N ILE A 309 -31.78 10.80 -5.11
CA ILE A 309 -31.75 10.68 -3.64
C ILE A 309 -31.58 9.22 -3.29
N THR A 310 -30.58 8.88 -2.48
CA THR A 310 -30.33 7.50 -2.02
C THR A 310 -30.29 7.38 -0.51
N LEU A 311 -30.90 6.33 0.01
CA LEU A 311 -30.90 5.89 1.40
C LEU A 311 -30.20 4.54 1.49
N ASN A 312 -29.19 4.44 2.34
CA ASN A 312 -28.40 3.23 2.59
C ASN A 312 -28.53 2.87 4.06
N LEU A 313 -28.90 1.63 4.37
CA LEU A 313 -28.94 1.12 5.75
C LEU A 313 -28.21 -0.22 5.80
N SER A 314 -27.24 -0.36 6.68
CA SER A 314 -26.60 -1.66 6.97
C SER A 314 -26.62 -1.93 8.46
N ARG A 315 -26.92 -3.17 8.86
CA ARG A 315 -26.97 -3.55 10.28
C ARG A 315 -26.66 -5.03 10.48
N PRO A 316 -25.65 -5.37 11.29
CA PRO A 316 -25.53 -6.70 11.86
C PRO A 316 -26.53 -6.87 13.02
N LEU A 317 -27.11 -8.07 13.11
CA LEU A 317 -28.05 -8.49 14.14
C LEU A 317 -27.57 -9.81 14.78
N PHE A 318 -28.03 -10.07 16.01
CA PHE A 318 -27.79 -11.33 16.74
C PHE A 318 -26.30 -11.72 16.82
N ASN A 319 -25.43 -10.80 17.25
CA ASN A 319 -23.97 -10.98 17.30
C ASN A 319 -23.37 -11.41 15.94
N ASN A 320 -23.72 -10.67 14.89
CA ASN A 320 -23.29 -10.89 13.51
C ASN A 320 -23.79 -12.19 12.85
N LYS A 321 -24.75 -12.91 13.45
CA LYS A 321 -25.37 -14.07 12.79
C LYS A 321 -26.22 -13.68 11.59
N VAL A 322 -26.82 -12.49 11.62
CA VAL A 322 -27.59 -11.95 10.49
C VAL A 322 -26.98 -10.61 10.09
N ASN A 323 -26.62 -10.44 8.83
CA ASN A 323 -26.19 -9.15 8.28
C ASN A 323 -27.22 -8.69 7.26
N LEU A 324 -27.82 -7.51 7.50
CA LEU A 324 -28.79 -6.89 6.62
C LEU A 324 -28.21 -5.64 5.97
N SER A 325 -28.46 -5.47 4.68
CA SER A 325 -28.19 -4.24 3.96
C SER A 325 -29.37 -3.88 3.07
N PHE A 326 -29.73 -2.61 3.05
CA PHE A 326 -30.80 -2.04 2.26
C PHE A 326 -30.27 -0.79 1.55
N ASN A 327 -30.60 -0.65 0.27
CA ASN A 327 -30.32 0.53 -0.55
C ASN A 327 -31.62 0.91 -1.25
N VAL A 328 -32.04 2.16 -1.15
CA VAL A 328 -33.22 2.70 -1.81
C VAL A 328 -32.82 4.00 -2.48
N GLY A 329 -33.19 4.18 -3.74
CA GLY A 329 -32.85 5.33 -4.56
C GLY A 329 -34.08 5.83 -5.32
N PHE A 330 -34.22 7.14 -5.44
CA PHE A 330 -35.19 7.77 -6.32
C PHE A 330 -34.44 8.74 -7.22
N GLN A 331 -34.54 8.55 -8.53
CA GLN A 331 -33.91 9.41 -9.53
C GLN A 331 -34.94 9.92 -10.53
N ARG A 332 -34.80 11.16 -10.97
CA ARG A 332 -35.50 11.73 -12.14
C ARG A 332 -34.51 12.41 -13.09
N ASP A 333 -34.85 12.49 -14.37
CA ASP A 333 -34.17 13.36 -15.34
C ASP A 333 -35.10 14.48 -15.83
N ASP A 334 -34.66 15.22 -16.85
CA ASP A 334 -35.34 16.36 -17.45
C ASP A 334 -35.51 17.54 -16.48
N LEU A 335 -34.41 18.03 -15.94
CA LEU A 335 -34.42 19.08 -14.93
C LEU A 335 -34.85 20.46 -15.47
N ASP A 336 -34.81 20.65 -16.80
CA ASP A 336 -35.18 21.89 -17.50
C ASP A 336 -36.51 21.77 -18.26
N ASP A 337 -37.24 20.65 -18.13
CA ASP A 337 -38.50 20.36 -18.84
C ASP A 337 -38.38 20.48 -20.38
N GLN A 338 -37.25 20.02 -20.93
CA GLN A 338 -36.92 20.07 -22.36
C GLN A 338 -36.99 18.72 -23.06
N LYS A 339 -36.84 17.62 -22.32
CA LYS A 339 -36.97 16.29 -22.89
C LYS A 339 -38.43 16.04 -23.21
N ALA A 340 -38.69 15.60 -24.43
CA ALA A 340 -40.02 15.16 -24.83
C ALA A 340 -40.57 14.05 -23.91
N ASN A 341 -39.69 13.29 -23.26
CA ASN A 341 -40.06 12.18 -22.39
C ASN A 341 -39.17 12.11 -21.12
N PRO A 342 -39.55 12.80 -20.04
CA PRO A 342 -38.90 12.67 -18.74
C PRO A 342 -39.10 11.26 -18.17
N THR A 343 -38.16 10.86 -17.31
CA THR A 343 -38.09 9.56 -16.64
C THR A 343 -37.96 9.76 -15.14
N SER A 344 -38.60 8.86 -14.40
CA SER A 344 -38.45 8.79 -12.95
C SER A 344 -38.36 7.34 -12.53
N ARG A 345 -37.35 7.01 -11.72
CA ARG A 345 -37.06 5.64 -11.29
C ARG A 345 -36.92 5.54 -9.79
N PHE A 346 -37.58 4.54 -9.24
CA PHE A 346 -37.35 4.05 -7.88
C PHE A 346 -36.54 2.77 -7.96
N VAL A 347 -35.37 2.77 -7.33
CA VAL A 347 -34.44 1.64 -7.28
C VAL A 347 -34.35 1.17 -5.84
N GLY A 348 -34.54 -0.12 -5.60
CA GLY A 348 -34.43 -0.73 -4.29
C GLY A 348 -33.55 -1.97 -4.37
N ALA A 349 -32.74 -2.19 -3.36
CA ALA A 349 -31.97 -3.41 -3.17
C ALA A 349 -31.91 -3.80 -1.69
N ALA A 350 -32.06 -5.08 -1.41
CA ALA A 350 -31.93 -5.66 -0.08
C ALA A 350 -31.04 -6.90 -0.15
N ASN A 351 -30.07 -7.01 0.76
CA ASN A 351 -29.27 -8.22 0.92
C ASN A 351 -29.29 -8.66 2.38
N ALA A 352 -29.44 -9.96 2.59
CA ALA A 352 -29.44 -10.60 3.90
C ALA A 352 -28.52 -11.82 3.88
N THR A 353 -27.57 -11.87 4.81
CA THR A 353 -26.75 -13.07 5.06
C THR A 353 -27.06 -13.60 6.44
N TYR A 354 -27.49 -14.86 6.52
CA TYR A 354 -27.75 -15.57 7.77
C TYR A 354 -26.78 -16.74 7.92
N THR A 355 -25.85 -16.61 8.87
CA THR A 355 -24.96 -17.68 9.31
C THR A 355 -25.66 -18.48 10.41
N ALA A 356 -26.41 -19.49 10.00
CA ALA A 356 -27.20 -20.34 10.91
C ALA A 356 -26.32 -21.17 11.85
N SER A 357 -25.16 -21.63 11.36
CA SER A 357 -24.12 -22.32 12.13
C SER A 357 -22.76 -22.18 11.45
N GLU A 358 -21.70 -22.76 12.03
CA GLU A 358 -20.38 -22.85 11.39
C GLU A 358 -20.38 -23.63 10.06
N ARG A 359 -21.45 -24.38 9.77
CA ARG A 359 -21.56 -25.24 8.58
C ARG A 359 -22.62 -24.79 7.58
N LEU A 360 -23.51 -23.87 7.94
CA LEU A 360 -24.68 -23.53 7.14
C LEU A 360 -24.85 -22.02 7.04
N THR A 361 -24.80 -21.51 5.82
CA THR A 361 -24.97 -20.09 5.50
C THR A 361 -26.02 -19.92 4.40
N PHE A 362 -26.92 -18.98 4.62
CA PHE A 362 -27.90 -18.52 3.64
C PHE A 362 -27.57 -17.10 3.24
N THR A 363 -27.59 -16.80 1.96
CA THR A 363 -27.48 -15.43 1.44
C THR A 363 -28.64 -15.19 0.49
N GLY A 364 -29.48 -14.21 0.81
CA GLY A 364 -30.57 -13.77 -0.03
C GLY A 364 -30.33 -12.34 -0.50
N SER A 365 -30.67 -12.04 -1.74
CA SER A 365 -30.71 -10.66 -2.24
C SER A 365 -31.90 -10.43 -3.14
N TYR A 366 -32.40 -9.19 -3.15
CA TYR A 366 -33.42 -8.72 -4.08
C TYR A 366 -33.04 -7.32 -4.56
N SER A 367 -33.29 -7.01 -5.82
CA SER A 367 -33.15 -5.65 -6.36
C SER A 367 -34.12 -5.39 -7.50
N ASN A 368 -34.61 -4.16 -7.65
CA ASN A 368 -35.39 -3.71 -8.80
C ASN A 368 -34.70 -2.50 -9.46
N PHE A 369 -33.98 -2.74 -10.54
CA PHE A 369 -33.41 -1.67 -11.37
C PHE A 369 -34.37 -1.38 -12.52
N SER A 370 -34.43 -0.14 -12.99
CA SER A 370 -35.16 0.21 -14.20
C SER A 370 -34.36 1.13 -15.08
N THR A 371 -34.43 0.89 -16.39
CA THR A 371 -33.85 1.70 -17.46
C THR A 371 -34.97 2.18 -18.34
N TYR A 372 -34.91 3.44 -18.79
CA TYR A 372 -35.93 4.02 -19.66
C TYR A 372 -35.27 4.32 -21.00
N THR A 373 -36.00 4.04 -22.07
CA THR A 373 -35.63 4.44 -23.42
C THR A 373 -36.87 5.06 -24.04
N ASN A 374 -36.92 6.37 -24.11
CA ASN A 374 -38.06 7.04 -24.70
C ASN A 374 -37.70 7.48 -26.10
N VAL A 375 -38.47 7.03 -27.09
CA VAL A 375 -38.34 7.48 -28.48
C VAL A 375 -39.60 8.28 -28.77
N ARG A 376 -39.42 9.57 -29.07
CA ARG A 376 -40.43 10.38 -29.76
C ARG A 376 -39.76 11.03 -30.95
N THR A 377 -40.45 11.00 -32.08
CA THR A 377 -40.16 11.77 -33.29
C THR A 377 -40.16 13.26 -32.99
N ASN A 378 -39.39 14.03 -33.75
CA ASN A 378 -39.34 15.48 -33.63
C ASN A 378 -40.74 16.07 -33.94
N GLN A 379 -41.14 17.17 -33.30
CA GLN A 379 -42.40 17.86 -33.59
C GLN A 379 -42.60 18.19 -35.08
N PHE A 380 -41.52 18.34 -35.86
CA PHE A 380 -41.60 18.54 -37.31
C PHE A 380 -41.79 17.25 -38.10
N ASP A 381 -41.40 16.10 -37.55
CA ASP A 381 -41.71 14.80 -38.13
C ASP A 381 -43.23 14.55 -37.98
N ASP A 382 -43.80 14.82 -36.79
CA ASP A 382 -45.24 14.70 -36.55
C ASP A 382 -46.09 15.69 -37.41
N ILE A 383 -45.57 16.89 -37.72
CA ILE A 383 -46.27 17.90 -38.54
C ILE A 383 -46.16 17.62 -40.05
N ASN A 384 -45.04 17.04 -40.49
CA ASN A 384 -44.79 16.74 -41.90
C ASN A 384 -45.20 15.30 -42.29
N ASP A 385 -45.66 14.50 -41.33
CA ASP A 385 -46.20 13.15 -41.55
C ASP A 385 -47.54 13.22 -42.29
N ASP A 386 -47.61 12.61 -43.47
CA ASP A 386 -48.82 12.53 -44.30
C ASP A 386 -49.77 11.40 -43.84
N ASN A 387 -49.36 10.59 -42.86
CA ASN A 387 -50.09 9.44 -42.33
C ASN A 387 -50.36 9.53 -40.81
N LEU A 388 -51.47 10.16 -40.44
CA LEU A 388 -51.95 10.32 -39.05
C LEU A 388 -52.16 9.01 -38.24
N LEU A 389 -52.00 7.83 -38.85
CA LEU A 389 -52.12 6.52 -38.19
C LEU A 389 -50.78 5.91 -37.73
N ASP A 390 -49.63 6.39 -38.23
CA ASP A 390 -48.29 5.90 -37.80
C ASP A 390 -47.88 6.47 -36.42
N ASN A 391 -48.31 7.69 -36.10
CA ASN A 391 -47.98 8.43 -34.88
C ASN A 391 -48.47 7.80 -33.55
N ALA A 392 -49.38 6.82 -33.59
CA ALA A 392 -49.82 6.10 -32.38
C ALA A 392 -48.70 5.19 -31.81
N THR A 393 -47.73 4.81 -32.65
CA THR A 393 -46.56 4.01 -32.29
C THR A 393 -45.29 4.82 -32.07
N ASP A 394 -45.23 6.09 -32.46
CA ASP A 394 -44.02 6.91 -32.29
C ASP A 394 -44.00 7.73 -30.98
N SER A 395 -45.09 7.70 -30.19
CA SER A 395 -45.21 8.42 -28.91
C SER A 395 -44.94 7.57 -27.64
N LEU A 396 -44.28 6.42 -27.81
CA LEU A 396 -44.21 5.37 -26.80
C LEU A 396 -43.05 5.56 -25.81
N ASN A 397 -43.40 5.70 -24.53
CA ASN A 397 -42.45 5.58 -23.43
C ASN A 397 -42.13 4.10 -23.19
N TYR A 398 -40.88 3.68 -23.43
CA TYR A 398 -40.40 2.36 -23.06
C TYR A 398 -39.65 2.42 -21.72
N LYS A 399 -40.07 1.56 -20.80
CA LYS A 399 -39.43 1.38 -19.51
C LYS A 399 -39.09 -0.09 -19.35
N GLN A 400 -37.81 -0.40 -19.31
CA GLN A 400 -37.32 -1.72 -18.96
C GLN A 400 -37.17 -1.83 -17.45
N ILE A 401 -37.94 -2.71 -16.84
CA ILE A 401 -37.84 -3.06 -15.41
C ILE A 401 -37.05 -4.34 -15.30
N SER A 402 -35.99 -4.35 -14.50
CA SER A 402 -35.19 -5.55 -14.17
C SER A 402 -35.28 -5.83 -12.67
N GLN A 403 -36.03 -6.86 -12.31
CA GLN A 403 -36.10 -7.37 -10.95
C GLN A 403 -35.23 -8.61 -10.82
N ASN A 404 -34.37 -8.66 -9.81
CA ASN A 404 -33.45 -9.77 -9.60
C ASN A 404 -33.58 -10.24 -8.17
N ALA A 405 -33.85 -11.53 -7.96
CA ALA A 405 -33.76 -12.17 -6.67
C ALA A 405 -32.71 -13.30 -6.72
N ASN A 406 -31.91 -13.43 -5.67
CA ASN A 406 -30.92 -14.50 -5.54
C ASN A 406 -31.05 -15.15 -4.16
N LEU A 407 -30.91 -16.47 -4.13
CA LEU A 407 -30.75 -17.26 -2.93
C LEU A 407 -29.53 -18.17 -3.11
N ASN A 408 -28.57 -18.08 -2.20
CA ASN A 408 -27.45 -18.99 -2.08
C ASN A 408 -27.52 -19.73 -0.75
N ILE A 409 -27.38 -21.04 -0.80
CA ILE A 409 -27.28 -21.91 0.36
C ILE A 409 -25.95 -22.64 0.26
N ASN A 410 -25.12 -22.49 1.28
CA ASN A 410 -23.85 -23.20 1.39
C ASN A 410 -23.89 -24.09 2.63
N TYR A 411 -23.67 -25.39 2.43
CA TYR A 411 -23.69 -26.38 3.49
C TYR A 411 -22.44 -27.26 3.49
N ILE A 412 -21.61 -27.09 4.53
CA ILE A 412 -20.43 -27.90 4.79
C ILE A 412 -20.87 -29.22 5.44
N LEU A 413 -21.06 -30.26 4.61
CA LEU A 413 -21.41 -31.61 5.05
C LEU A 413 -20.36 -32.20 5.99
N SER A 414 -19.08 -32.02 5.65
CA SER A 414 -17.95 -32.55 6.42
C SER A 414 -16.72 -31.68 6.24
N SER A 415 -15.96 -31.51 7.32
CA SER A 415 -14.68 -30.79 7.31
C SER A 415 -13.68 -31.52 8.21
N SER A 416 -13.27 -32.71 7.79
CA SER A 416 -12.22 -33.48 8.46
C SER A 416 -10.83 -33.12 7.89
N LYS A 417 -9.76 -33.60 8.54
CA LYS A 417 -8.39 -33.38 8.04
C LYS A 417 -8.15 -34.05 6.67
N THR A 418 -8.78 -35.20 6.42
CA THR A 418 -8.55 -36.00 5.20
C THR A 418 -9.60 -35.75 4.11
N LYS A 419 -10.80 -35.32 4.50
CA LYS A 419 -11.97 -35.21 3.61
C LYS A 419 -12.75 -33.93 3.90
N LYS A 420 -13.08 -33.18 2.84
CA LYS A 420 -13.95 -32.00 2.90
C LYS A 420 -15.09 -32.14 1.92
N GLU A 421 -16.30 -31.85 2.36
CA GLU A 421 -17.53 -32.01 1.58
C GLU A 421 -18.38 -30.75 1.72
N ASN A 422 -18.81 -30.20 0.59
CA ASN A 422 -19.65 -29.01 0.54
C ASN A 422 -20.75 -29.18 -0.52
N VAL A 423 -21.96 -28.76 -0.19
CA VAL A 423 -23.07 -28.59 -1.14
C VAL A 423 -23.35 -27.11 -1.26
N ASN A 424 -23.36 -26.61 -2.50
CA ASN A 424 -23.83 -25.26 -2.78
C ASN A 424 -25.04 -25.34 -3.71
N LEU A 425 -26.11 -24.63 -3.31
CA LEU A 425 -27.28 -24.39 -4.14
C LEU A 425 -27.38 -22.89 -4.37
N ASN A 426 -27.49 -22.50 -5.63
CA ASN A 426 -27.80 -21.15 -6.02
C ASN A 426 -29.07 -21.15 -6.87
N TYR A 427 -30.00 -20.30 -6.49
CA TYR A 427 -31.19 -20.01 -7.26
C TYR A 427 -31.25 -18.51 -7.52
N ASN A 428 -31.48 -18.14 -8.77
CA ASN A 428 -31.63 -16.77 -9.19
C ASN A 428 -32.85 -16.67 -10.10
N VAL A 429 -33.65 -15.65 -9.90
CA VAL A 429 -34.70 -15.26 -10.83
C VAL A 429 -34.49 -13.82 -11.24
N SER A 430 -34.53 -13.58 -12.55
CA SER A 430 -34.42 -12.26 -13.14
C SER A 430 -35.64 -12.03 -14.01
N ASP A 431 -36.47 -11.06 -13.65
CA ASP A 431 -37.62 -10.66 -14.44
C ASP A 431 -37.30 -9.34 -15.15
N ILE A 432 -37.50 -9.30 -16.45
CA ILE A 432 -37.23 -8.17 -17.33
C ILE A 432 -38.50 -7.85 -18.10
N ALA A 433 -39.12 -6.72 -17.81
CA ALA A 433 -40.33 -6.30 -18.52
C ALA A 433 -40.11 -4.97 -19.22
N ASN A 434 -40.41 -4.91 -20.51
CA ASN A 434 -40.53 -3.65 -21.24
C ASN A 434 -41.99 -3.18 -21.12
N GLU A 435 -42.18 -2.09 -20.39
CA GLU A 435 -43.45 -1.42 -20.22
C GLU A 435 -43.56 -0.33 -21.28
N GLN A 436 -44.64 -0.35 -22.06
CA GLN A 436 -44.93 0.60 -23.11
C GLN A 436 -46.18 1.40 -22.71
N GLY A 437 -46.01 2.68 -22.37
CA GLY A 437 -47.13 3.55 -21.98
C GLY A 437 -47.93 3.05 -20.76
N GLY A 438 -47.27 2.43 -19.77
CA GLY A 438 -47.94 1.87 -18.59
C GLY A 438 -48.38 0.41 -18.74
N ILE A 439 -48.24 -0.17 -19.93
CA ILE A 439 -48.75 -1.51 -20.25
C ILE A 439 -47.58 -2.41 -20.65
N VAL A 440 -47.42 -3.53 -19.93
CA VAL A 440 -46.54 -4.62 -20.36
C VAL A 440 -47.38 -5.55 -21.24
N ARG A 441 -47.10 -5.61 -22.54
CA ARG A 441 -47.86 -6.45 -23.47
C ARG A 441 -47.32 -7.88 -23.46
N ILE A 442 -48.14 -8.81 -23.95
CA ILE A 442 -47.75 -10.22 -24.11
C ILE A 442 -46.64 -10.30 -25.17
N GLY A 443 -45.41 -10.59 -24.73
CA GLY A 443 -44.22 -10.56 -25.58
C GLY A 443 -43.13 -9.62 -25.05
N ASP A 444 -43.46 -8.70 -24.15
CA ASP A 444 -42.55 -7.67 -23.67
C ASP A 444 -41.91 -8.00 -22.31
N ALA A 445 -42.34 -9.10 -21.68
CA ALA A 445 -41.76 -9.63 -20.46
C ALA A 445 -40.86 -10.84 -20.76
N SER A 446 -39.74 -10.91 -20.06
CA SER A 446 -38.81 -12.02 -20.10
C SER A 446 -38.39 -12.38 -18.68
N THR A 447 -38.62 -13.62 -18.28
CA THR A 447 -38.25 -14.10 -16.94
C THR A 447 -37.22 -15.21 -17.09
N PHE A 448 -36.13 -15.11 -16.36
CA PHE A 448 -34.99 -16.03 -16.38
C PHE A 448 -34.84 -16.66 -15.00
N HIS A 449 -35.17 -17.94 -14.89
CA HIS A 449 -34.92 -18.75 -13.70
C HIS A 449 -33.63 -19.51 -13.89
N ASN A 450 -32.67 -19.35 -13.00
CA ASN A 450 -31.39 -20.04 -13.00
C ASN A 450 -31.22 -20.82 -11.69
N ILE A 451 -30.97 -22.12 -11.81
CA ILE A 451 -30.61 -22.99 -10.69
C ILE A 451 -29.26 -23.62 -10.97
N ALA A 452 -28.35 -23.53 -10.01
CA ALA A 452 -27.05 -24.17 -10.05
C ALA A 452 -26.83 -24.90 -8.73
N THR A 453 -26.65 -26.21 -8.80
CA THR A 453 -26.28 -27.02 -7.64
C THR A 453 -24.95 -27.71 -7.89
N SER A 454 -24.09 -27.71 -6.89
CA SER A 454 -22.80 -28.38 -6.95
C SER A 454 -22.50 -29.08 -5.64
N TYR A 455 -21.96 -30.29 -5.77
CA TYR A 455 -21.43 -31.05 -4.65
C TYR A 455 -19.93 -31.20 -4.86
N THR A 456 -19.13 -30.63 -3.97
CA THR A 456 -17.67 -30.73 -4.03
C THR A 456 -17.20 -31.67 -2.93
N ILE A 457 -16.54 -32.76 -3.33
CA ILE A 457 -15.79 -33.64 -2.45
C ILE A 457 -14.29 -33.47 -2.69
N GLY A 458 -13.57 -33.12 -1.64
CA GLY A 458 -12.12 -32.92 -1.63
C GLY A 458 -11.41 -33.93 -0.74
N PHE A 459 -10.49 -34.69 -1.32
CA PHE A 459 -9.58 -35.57 -0.61
C PHE A 459 -8.24 -34.85 -0.41
N THR A 460 -8.00 -34.37 0.80
CA THR A 460 -6.87 -33.48 1.13
C THR A 460 -5.53 -34.17 0.90
N GLU A 461 -5.40 -35.43 1.33
CA GLU A 461 -4.15 -36.21 1.18
C GLU A 461 -3.84 -36.56 -0.28
N LEU A 462 -4.88 -36.72 -1.11
CA LEU A 462 -4.73 -37.01 -2.54
C LEU A 462 -4.62 -35.75 -3.41
N ASN A 463 -4.77 -34.56 -2.82
CA ASN A 463 -4.91 -33.29 -3.53
C ASN A 463 -5.94 -33.34 -4.67
N LEU A 464 -7.07 -34.02 -4.43
CA LEU A 464 -8.09 -34.32 -5.44
C LEU A 464 -9.42 -33.69 -5.05
N ASN A 465 -9.99 -32.88 -5.93
CA ASN A 465 -11.36 -32.37 -5.80
C ASN A 465 -12.20 -32.88 -6.98
N ILE A 466 -13.37 -33.41 -6.67
CA ILE A 466 -14.36 -33.84 -7.65
C ILE A 466 -15.62 -33.01 -7.39
N THR A 467 -16.14 -32.37 -8.44
CA THR A 467 -17.32 -31.51 -8.38
C THR A 467 -18.30 -31.88 -9.48
N PRO A 468 -19.20 -32.84 -9.24
CA PRO A 468 -20.44 -32.92 -9.98
C PRO A 468 -21.30 -31.68 -9.70
N SER A 469 -21.91 -31.18 -10.76
CA SER A 469 -22.83 -30.05 -10.71
C SER A 469 -23.93 -30.23 -11.74
N LEU A 470 -25.08 -29.63 -11.47
CA LEU A 470 -26.21 -29.57 -12.37
C LEU A 470 -26.64 -28.12 -12.47
N ASN A 471 -26.69 -27.61 -13.69
CA ASN A 471 -27.20 -26.29 -13.98
C ASN A 471 -28.49 -26.43 -14.77
N GLY A 472 -29.48 -25.60 -14.44
CA GLY A 472 -30.76 -25.52 -15.10
C GLY A 472 -31.16 -24.07 -15.26
N THR A 473 -31.71 -23.74 -16.41
CA THR A 473 -32.19 -22.43 -16.75
C THR A 473 -33.52 -22.58 -17.46
N TYR A 474 -34.56 -21.91 -16.96
CA TYR A 474 -35.85 -21.79 -17.63
C TYR A 474 -36.08 -20.32 -17.92
N ASN A 475 -36.13 -19.98 -19.20
CA ASN A 475 -36.29 -18.61 -19.65
C ASN A 475 -37.56 -18.51 -20.47
N THR A 476 -38.42 -17.57 -20.13
CA THR A 476 -39.45 -17.07 -21.04
C THR A 476 -38.89 -15.80 -21.65
N ILE A 477 -38.79 -15.71 -22.97
CA ILE A 477 -38.38 -14.49 -23.68
C ILE A 477 -39.56 -14.09 -24.56
N GLY A 478 -40.30 -13.09 -24.10
CA GLY A 478 -41.53 -12.65 -24.72
C GLY A 478 -42.61 -13.72 -24.70
N ARG A 479 -42.74 -14.46 -25.81
CA ARG A 479 -43.73 -15.56 -25.95
C ARG A 479 -43.11 -16.94 -26.06
N GLU A 480 -41.78 -17.00 -26.11
CA GLU A 480 -41.06 -18.25 -26.30
C GLU A 480 -40.45 -18.73 -24.99
N ASP A 481 -40.75 -19.96 -24.64
CA ASP A 481 -40.08 -20.64 -23.54
C ASP A 481 -38.86 -21.39 -24.07
N ALA A 482 -37.76 -21.24 -23.34
CA ALA A 482 -36.53 -21.96 -23.55
C ALA A 482 -36.09 -22.61 -22.23
N THR A 483 -35.96 -23.94 -22.24
CA THR A 483 -35.38 -24.68 -21.11
C THR A 483 -33.98 -25.14 -21.49
N THR A 484 -32.98 -24.75 -20.72
CA THR A 484 -31.62 -25.28 -20.80
C THR A 484 -31.31 -26.05 -19.53
N TRP A 485 -30.74 -27.25 -19.66
CA TRP A 485 -30.18 -27.94 -18.49
C TRP A 485 -28.95 -28.73 -18.90
N GLY A 486 -28.08 -28.96 -17.93
CA GLY A 486 -26.83 -29.63 -18.21
C GLY A 486 -26.07 -30.10 -16.98
N PRO A 487 -25.69 -31.39 -16.91
CA PRO A 487 -24.72 -31.83 -15.92
C PRO A 487 -23.33 -31.33 -16.30
N THR A 488 -22.53 -31.04 -15.28
CA THR A 488 -21.10 -30.75 -15.43
C THR A 488 -20.33 -31.52 -14.37
N LEU A 489 -19.30 -32.24 -14.81
CA LEU A 489 -18.35 -32.92 -13.92
C LEU A 489 -17.00 -32.26 -14.05
N SER A 490 -16.46 -31.74 -12.95
CA SER A 490 -15.09 -31.22 -12.87
C SER A 490 -14.25 -32.08 -11.93
N VAL A 491 -13.06 -32.46 -12.38
CA VAL A 491 -12.05 -33.16 -11.59
C VAL A 491 -10.79 -32.31 -11.59
N LYS A 492 -10.36 -31.90 -10.40
CA LYS A 492 -9.12 -31.14 -10.17
C LYS A 492 -8.16 -31.98 -9.35
N LYS A 493 -6.97 -32.23 -9.87
CA LYS A 493 -5.93 -33.00 -9.17
C LYS A 493 -4.62 -32.21 -9.10
N GLY A 494 -4.03 -32.16 -7.92
CA GLY A 494 -2.67 -31.71 -7.70
C GLY A 494 -1.69 -32.87 -7.74
N PHE A 495 -0.56 -32.67 -8.40
CA PHE A 495 0.58 -33.58 -8.47
C PHE A 495 1.83 -32.85 -7.96
N PHE A 496 2.85 -33.61 -7.54
CA PHE A 496 4.14 -33.08 -7.07
C PHE A 496 3.98 -32.01 -5.98
N ASP A 497 3.30 -32.35 -4.88
CA ASP A 497 2.98 -31.41 -3.78
C ASP A 497 2.28 -30.13 -4.27
N ASN A 498 1.28 -30.29 -5.13
CA ASN A 498 0.51 -29.20 -5.75
C ASN A 498 1.32 -28.25 -6.65
N LYS A 499 2.55 -28.59 -7.05
CA LYS A 499 3.31 -27.81 -8.05
C LYS A 499 2.68 -27.90 -9.44
N LEU A 500 2.13 -29.06 -9.80
CA LEU A 500 1.35 -29.26 -11.02
C LEU A 500 -0.12 -29.44 -10.65
N LYS A 501 -1.01 -28.59 -11.15
CA LYS A 501 -2.45 -28.73 -10.95
C LYS A 501 -3.11 -28.92 -12.29
N SER A 502 -3.84 -30.01 -12.43
CA SER A 502 -4.63 -30.33 -13.62
C SER A 502 -6.11 -30.25 -13.30
N VAL A 503 -6.89 -29.74 -14.25
CA VAL A 503 -8.35 -29.67 -14.20
C VAL A 503 -8.86 -30.28 -15.50
N LEU A 504 -9.78 -31.23 -15.39
CA LEU A 504 -10.58 -31.71 -16.49
C LEU A 504 -12.04 -31.44 -16.15
N ALA A 505 -12.78 -30.85 -17.07
CA ALA A 505 -14.21 -30.65 -16.92
C ALA A 505 -14.94 -31.05 -18.20
N SER A 506 -16.07 -31.71 -18.04
CA SER A 506 -16.99 -32.03 -19.12
C SER A 506 -18.36 -31.49 -18.75
N SER A 507 -18.98 -30.75 -19.65
CA SER A 507 -20.36 -30.28 -19.51
C SER A 507 -21.13 -30.59 -20.77
N TYR A 508 -22.36 -31.07 -20.60
CA TYR A 508 -23.33 -31.21 -21.67
C TYR A 508 -24.50 -30.31 -21.36
N ASN A 509 -24.87 -29.43 -22.29
CA ASN A 509 -26.02 -28.54 -22.14
C ASN A 509 -27.00 -28.82 -23.27
N LYS A 510 -28.25 -29.05 -22.92
CA LYS A 510 -29.36 -29.22 -23.85
C LYS A 510 -30.31 -28.05 -23.68
N THR A 511 -30.51 -27.27 -24.73
CA THR A 511 -31.50 -26.19 -24.80
C THR A 511 -32.65 -26.62 -25.71
N GLN A 512 -33.88 -26.48 -25.24
CA GLN A 512 -35.10 -26.73 -26.01
C GLN A 512 -35.94 -25.46 -26.03
N ASN A 513 -36.33 -25.02 -27.23
CA ASN A 513 -37.26 -23.91 -27.46
C ASN A 513 -38.15 -24.21 -28.69
N THR A 514 -39.02 -23.28 -29.04
CA THR A 514 -39.90 -23.33 -30.24
C THR A 514 -39.11 -23.53 -31.54
N GLY A 515 -37.94 -22.92 -31.66
CA GLY A 515 -37.04 -23.03 -32.81
C GLY A 515 -36.29 -24.37 -32.93
N GLY A 516 -36.38 -25.24 -31.92
CA GLY A 516 -35.83 -26.60 -31.93
C GLY A 516 -34.93 -26.92 -30.74
N THR A 517 -34.05 -27.91 -30.92
CA THR A 517 -33.13 -28.35 -29.85
C THR A 517 -31.69 -28.00 -30.22
N THR A 518 -31.00 -27.33 -29.29
CA THR A 518 -29.56 -27.11 -29.35
C THR A 518 -28.84 -27.97 -28.32
N ASN A 519 -27.80 -28.67 -28.75
CA ASN A 519 -26.96 -29.50 -27.91
C ASN A 519 -25.53 -28.95 -27.94
N ILE A 520 -24.95 -28.71 -26.78
CA ILE A 520 -23.57 -28.24 -26.63
C ILE A 520 -22.82 -29.16 -25.68
N THR A 521 -21.79 -29.83 -26.19
CA THR A 521 -20.81 -30.54 -25.36
C THR A 521 -19.55 -29.69 -25.29
N ASN A 522 -19.07 -29.44 -24.08
CA ASN A 522 -17.87 -28.66 -23.84
C ASN A 522 -16.90 -29.46 -22.97
N LEU A 523 -15.74 -29.75 -23.53
CA LEU A 523 -14.64 -30.42 -22.86
C LEU A 523 -13.56 -29.38 -22.57
N ARG A 524 -13.22 -29.22 -21.30
CA ARG A 524 -12.20 -28.27 -20.83
C ARG A 524 -11.08 -29.02 -20.16
N GLY A 525 -9.86 -28.77 -20.61
CA GLY A 525 -8.64 -29.25 -19.97
C GLY A 525 -7.78 -28.06 -19.56
N GLY A 526 -7.27 -28.07 -18.34
CA GLY A 526 -6.36 -27.05 -17.84
C GLY A 526 -5.21 -27.71 -17.11
N VAL A 527 -3.99 -27.26 -17.35
CA VAL A 527 -2.79 -27.66 -16.61
C VAL A 527 -2.07 -26.39 -16.21
N SER A 528 -1.73 -26.27 -14.93
CA SER A 528 -0.91 -25.18 -14.39
C SER A 528 0.27 -25.75 -13.62
N TYR A 529 1.47 -25.26 -13.90
CA TYR A 529 2.71 -25.74 -13.31
C TYR A 529 3.51 -24.58 -12.73
N VAL A 530 3.83 -24.68 -11.45
CA VAL A 530 4.71 -23.74 -10.74
C VAL A 530 6.13 -24.31 -10.74
N LEU A 531 6.94 -23.82 -11.67
CA LEU A 531 8.36 -24.10 -11.79
C LEU A 531 9.18 -23.12 -10.92
N LEU A 532 10.09 -23.66 -10.10
CA LEU A 532 11.01 -22.88 -9.24
C LEU A 532 10.30 -21.81 -8.38
N GLU A 533 9.06 -22.08 -7.93
CA GLU A 533 8.21 -21.21 -7.11
C GLU A 533 7.77 -19.87 -7.75
N LYS A 534 8.40 -19.46 -8.84
CA LYS A 534 8.27 -18.12 -9.45
C LYS A 534 7.71 -18.12 -10.87
N HIS A 535 7.83 -19.24 -11.58
CA HIS A 535 7.37 -19.39 -12.95
C HIS A 535 6.08 -20.20 -12.97
N ASN A 536 4.97 -19.58 -13.33
CA ASN A 536 3.68 -20.23 -13.48
C ASN A 536 3.36 -20.36 -14.97
N LEU A 537 3.39 -21.59 -15.46
CA LEU A 537 3.00 -21.97 -16.81
C LEU A 537 1.58 -22.53 -16.74
N SER A 538 0.65 -22.00 -17.53
CA SER A 538 -0.70 -22.54 -17.62
C SER A 538 -1.11 -22.76 -19.07
N LEU A 539 -1.64 -23.94 -19.37
CA LEU A 539 -2.27 -24.26 -20.63
C LEU A 539 -3.72 -24.61 -20.35
N ASN A 540 -4.65 -23.89 -20.98
CA ASN A 540 -6.07 -24.19 -20.96
C ASN A 540 -6.52 -24.50 -22.38
N ALA A 541 -7.31 -25.55 -22.57
CA ALA A 541 -7.87 -25.96 -23.84
C ALA A 541 -9.37 -26.21 -23.68
N ILE A 542 -10.14 -25.75 -24.65
CA ILE A 542 -11.59 -25.90 -24.72
C ILE A 542 -11.89 -26.50 -26.09
N GLN A 543 -12.52 -27.67 -26.08
CA GLN A 543 -13.14 -28.26 -27.26
C GLN A 543 -14.65 -28.17 -27.12
N LEU A 544 -15.28 -27.42 -28.02
CA LEU A 544 -16.71 -27.25 -28.07
C LEU A 544 -17.29 -27.99 -29.28
N PHE A 545 -18.35 -28.75 -29.04
CA PHE A 545 -19.17 -29.38 -30.05
C PHE A 545 -20.57 -28.78 -29.94
N ARG A 546 -21.09 -28.25 -31.04
CA ARG A 546 -22.41 -27.63 -31.09
C ARG A 546 -23.22 -28.21 -32.24
N THR A 547 -24.44 -28.59 -31.92
CA THR A 547 -25.47 -28.95 -32.88
C THR A 547 -26.69 -28.09 -32.60
N THR A 548 -27.07 -27.26 -33.57
CA THR A 548 -28.32 -26.49 -33.57
C THR A 548 -29.22 -27.01 -34.71
N PRO A 549 -30.49 -26.57 -34.79
CA PRO A 549 -31.37 -26.91 -35.90
C PRO A 549 -30.83 -26.48 -37.29
N THR A 550 -30.06 -25.39 -37.33
CA THR A 550 -29.52 -24.81 -38.57
C THR A 550 -28.05 -25.15 -38.84
N VAL A 551 -27.29 -25.47 -37.80
CA VAL A 551 -25.85 -25.73 -37.87
C VAL A 551 -25.55 -27.04 -37.15
N SER A 552 -25.31 -28.08 -37.93
CA SER A 552 -24.91 -29.39 -37.41
C SER A 552 -23.39 -29.55 -37.47
N GLY A 553 -22.80 -30.11 -36.41
CA GLY A 553 -21.41 -30.52 -36.39
C GLY A 553 -20.39 -29.37 -36.27
N LEU A 554 -20.77 -28.22 -35.71
CA LEU A 554 -19.82 -27.14 -35.41
C LEU A 554 -18.84 -27.62 -34.34
N LYS A 555 -17.56 -27.48 -34.65
CA LYS A 555 -16.42 -27.80 -33.77
C LYS A 555 -15.58 -26.54 -33.62
N GLU A 556 -15.39 -26.10 -32.38
CA GLU A 556 -14.56 -24.96 -32.06
C GLU A 556 -13.50 -25.40 -31.04
N PHE A 557 -12.24 -25.14 -31.34
CA PHE A 557 -11.12 -25.39 -30.45
C PHE A 557 -10.48 -24.07 -30.05
N THR A 558 -10.30 -23.85 -28.76
CA THR A 558 -9.57 -22.71 -28.22
C THR A 558 -8.51 -23.20 -27.26
N ALA A 559 -7.26 -22.79 -27.46
CA ALA A 559 -6.18 -23.05 -26.53
C ALA A 559 -5.56 -21.73 -26.08
N THR A 560 -5.35 -21.60 -24.77
CA THR A 560 -4.70 -20.45 -24.16
C THR A 560 -3.50 -20.93 -23.38
N PHE A 561 -2.32 -20.52 -23.84
CA PHE A 561 -1.07 -20.71 -23.11
C PHE A 561 -0.71 -19.40 -22.44
N SER A 562 -0.42 -19.46 -21.14
CA SER A 562 0.03 -18.30 -20.37
C SER A 562 1.27 -18.65 -19.56
N TYR A 563 2.23 -17.74 -19.56
CA TYR A 563 3.43 -17.79 -18.75
C TYR A 563 3.48 -16.56 -17.87
N ASN A 564 3.53 -16.76 -16.55
CA ASN A 564 3.64 -15.70 -15.57
C ASN A 564 4.91 -15.91 -14.75
N TYR A 565 5.82 -14.95 -14.77
CA TYR A 565 7.04 -14.95 -13.98
C TYR A 565 6.99 -13.85 -12.94
N SER A 566 6.86 -14.23 -11.67
CA SER A 566 6.94 -13.31 -10.55
C SER A 566 8.33 -13.36 -9.94
N PHE A 567 9.05 -12.25 -9.96
CA PHE A 567 10.36 -12.14 -9.34
C PHE A 567 10.30 -11.16 -8.18
N ASP A 568 10.85 -11.59 -7.04
CA ASP A 568 11.25 -10.73 -5.94
C ASP A 568 12.72 -11.03 -5.68
N VAL A 569 13.59 -10.15 -6.17
CA VAL A 569 15.04 -10.26 -6.02
C VAL A 569 15.42 -9.51 -4.74
N LYS A 570 15.25 -10.20 -3.59
CA LYS A 570 15.82 -9.77 -2.31
C LYS A 570 17.29 -10.16 -2.27
N LYS A 571 18.13 -9.27 -2.82
CA LYS A 571 19.53 -9.52 -3.23
C LYS A 571 19.60 -10.62 -4.30
N PRO A 572 20.16 -10.36 -5.49
CA PRO A 572 20.60 -11.48 -6.28
C PRO A 572 21.72 -12.13 -5.44
N LYS A 573 21.51 -13.38 -4.99
CA LYS A 573 22.62 -14.25 -4.59
C LYS A 573 23.36 -14.58 -5.87
N ILE A 574 24.02 -13.58 -6.45
CA ILE A 574 25.00 -13.83 -7.48
C ILE A 574 26.12 -14.55 -6.75
N LYS A 575 26.02 -15.88 -6.71
CA LYS A 575 27.22 -16.70 -6.65
C LYS A 575 27.92 -16.41 -7.95
N TRP A 576 28.74 -15.36 -7.99
CA TRP A 576 29.92 -15.44 -8.82
C TRP A 576 30.65 -16.65 -8.28
N GLU A 577 30.51 -17.78 -8.95
CA GLU A 577 31.64 -18.69 -9.02
C GLU A 577 32.78 -17.82 -9.50
N LYS A 578 33.59 -17.38 -8.55
CA LYS A 578 34.85 -16.74 -8.85
C LYS A 578 35.62 -17.81 -9.61
N LYS A 579 35.64 -17.72 -10.94
CA LYS A 579 36.80 -18.21 -11.69
C LYS A 579 38.00 -17.58 -11.01
N ASP A 580 38.82 -18.42 -10.39
CA ASP A 580 40.07 -18.05 -9.75
C ASP A 580 40.98 -17.34 -10.74
N ARG A 581 40.82 -16.03 -10.88
CA ARG A 581 41.92 -15.16 -11.28
C ARG A 581 42.60 -14.75 -9.99
N LYS A 582 43.60 -15.54 -9.59
CA LYS A 582 44.63 -15.15 -8.63
C LYS A 582 45.24 -13.82 -9.09
N ARG A 583 44.71 -12.72 -8.57
CA ARG A 583 45.39 -11.43 -8.60
C ARG A 583 46.58 -11.62 -7.68
N LYS A 584 47.81 -11.68 -8.22
CA LYS A 584 49.05 -11.69 -7.41
C LYS A 584 48.98 -10.50 -6.46
N THR A 585 48.66 -10.76 -5.20
CA THR A 585 48.85 -9.80 -4.10
C THR A 585 50.34 -9.54 -4.04
N ARG A 586 50.73 -8.26 -4.08
CA ARG A 586 52.09 -7.87 -3.71
C ARG A 586 52.20 -8.16 -2.23
N ASP A 587 52.86 -9.26 -1.88
CA ASP A 587 53.34 -9.50 -0.53
C ASP A 587 54.54 -8.56 -0.32
N SER A 588 54.27 -7.27 -0.09
CA SER A 588 55.29 -6.31 0.35
C SER A 588 55.36 -6.33 1.87
N ILE A 589 56.60 -6.42 2.39
CA ILE A 589 56.86 -6.21 3.82
C ILE A 589 56.49 -4.76 4.16
N ILE A 590 55.62 -4.59 5.14
CA ILE A 590 55.11 -3.29 5.59
C ILE A 590 55.87 -2.89 6.85
N THR A 591 56.36 -1.65 6.90
CA THR A 591 56.88 -1.06 8.15
C THR A 591 55.85 -0.11 8.77
N ILE A 592 55.45 -0.38 10.01
CA ILE A 592 54.65 0.49 10.87
C ILE A 592 55.51 0.99 12.02
N ASN A 593 55.71 2.29 12.11
CA ASN A 593 56.35 2.95 13.24
C ASN A 593 55.26 3.61 14.09
N TYR A 594 55.11 3.20 15.35
CA TYR A 594 54.20 3.82 16.30
C TYR A 594 54.88 3.99 17.66
N LYS A 595 55.18 5.25 18.00
CA LYS A 595 56.02 5.64 19.15
C LYS A 595 57.35 4.86 19.20
N LYS A 596 57.58 4.08 20.27
CA LYS A 596 58.79 3.26 20.45
C LYS A 596 58.73 1.89 19.77
N TYR A 597 57.57 1.51 19.20
CA TYR A 597 57.36 0.21 18.57
C TYR A 597 57.49 0.31 17.05
N LYS A 598 58.25 -0.63 16.48
CA LYS A 598 58.45 -0.78 15.04
C LYS A 598 58.07 -2.19 14.62
N TYR A 599 57.00 -2.31 13.82
CA TYR A 599 56.53 -3.58 13.26
C TYR A 599 56.97 -3.65 11.79
N VAL A 600 57.70 -4.70 11.41
CA VAL A 600 58.21 -4.90 10.05
C VAL A 600 57.92 -6.33 9.62
N ASP A 601 56.79 -6.54 8.95
CA ASP A 601 56.37 -7.85 8.43
C ASP A 601 55.24 -7.69 7.39
N TYR A 602 54.70 -8.78 6.89
CA TYR A 602 53.47 -8.81 6.11
C TYR A 602 52.26 -8.39 6.95
N ALA A 603 51.27 -7.77 6.30
CA ALA A 603 50.06 -7.25 6.96
C ALA A 603 49.35 -8.27 7.86
N ASN A 604 49.32 -9.56 7.48
CA ASN A 604 48.73 -10.62 8.31
C ASN A 604 49.48 -10.77 9.63
N ASN A 605 50.81 -10.93 9.55
CA ASN A 605 51.66 -11.16 10.72
C ASN A 605 51.68 -9.94 11.66
N ILE A 606 51.71 -8.72 11.10
CA ILE A 606 51.60 -7.49 11.90
C ILE A 606 50.24 -7.45 12.61
N THR A 607 49.14 -7.79 11.92
CA THR A 607 47.80 -7.81 12.51
C THR A 607 47.74 -8.79 13.67
N ASP A 608 48.23 -10.02 13.47
CA ASP A 608 48.24 -11.04 14.51
C ASP A 608 49.07 -10.61 15.72
N THR A 609 50.25 -10.02 15.48
CA THR A 609 51.13 -9.51 16.55
C THR A 609 50.45 -8.38 17.35
N ILE A 610 49.82 -7.43 16.67
CA ILE A 610 49.13 -6.30 17.32
C ILE A 610 47.91 -6.78 18.13
N LEU A 611 47.12 -7.71 17.58
CA LEU A 611 45.93 -8.22 18.28
C LEU A 611 46.28 -9.08 19.50
N GLN A 612 47.45 -9.74 19.50
CA GLN A 612 47.94 -10.49 20.66
C GLN A 612 48.25 -9.60 21.88
N LEU A 613 48.52 -8.30 21.69
CA LEU A 613 48.80 -7.39 22.81
C LEU A 613 47.68 -7.32 23.85
N THR A 614 46.42 -7.47 23.42
CA THR A 614 45.24 -7.47 24.32
C THR A 614 45.02 -8.79 25.05
N LYS A 615 45.71 -9.85 24.63
CA LYS A 615 45.62 -11.20 25.21
C LYS A 615 46.70 -11.47 26.24
N ASP A 616 47.65 -10.54 26.43
CA ASP A 616 48.65 -10.65 27.48
C ASP A 616 47.93 -10.72 28.84
N PRO A 617 48.20 -11.72 29.70
CA PRO A 617 47.59 -11.83 31.03
C PRO A 617 47.76 -10.56 31.88
N ASN A 618 48.84 -9.80 31.64
CA ASN A 618 49.13 -8.56 32.35
C ASN A 618 48.43 -7.32 31.74
N PHE A 619 47.69 -7.48 30.63
CA PHE A 619 46.96 -6.36 30.01
C PHE A 619 45.79 -5.88 30.87
N GLY A 620 45.31 -6.71 31.80
CA GLY A 620 44.16 -6.40 32.66
C GLY A 620 42.82 -6.45 31.93
N LYS A 621 41.73 -6.37 32.68
CA LYS A 621 40.38 -6.41 32.13
C LYS A 621 40.10 -5.18 31.27
N ILE A 622 39.51 -5.38 30.10
CA ILE A 622 39.09 -4.29 29.20
C ILE A 622 37.60 -3.99 29.47
N PRO A 623 37.21 -2.72 29.67
CA PRO A 623 35.82 -2.32 29.78
C PRO A 623 35.00 -2.72 28.56
N ASP A 624 33.73 -3.06 28.75
CA ASP A 624 32.88 -3.58 27.68
C ASP A 624 32.78 -2.63 26.48
N ASP A 625 32.60 -1.33 26.73
CA ASP A 625 32.54 -0.29 25.69
C ASP A 625 33.87 -0.19 24.92
N LYS A 626 35.00 -0.28 25.63
CA LYS A 626 36.33 -0.23 25.01
C LYS A 626 36.63 -1.50 24.22
N ASN A 627 36.18 -2.65 24.70
CA ASN A 627 36.31 -3.92 23.99
C ASN A 627 35.48 -3.91 22.68
N LEU A 628 34.28 -3.33 22.71
CA LEU A 628 33.46 -3.17 21.50
C LEU A 628 34.14 -2.26 20.46
N GLU A 629 34.69 -1.12 20.90
CA GLU A 629 35.48 -0.22 20.06
C GLU A 629 36.68 -0.94 19.43
N LEU A 630 37.51 -1.61 20.25
CA LEU A 630 38.69 -2.32 19.79
C LEU A 630 38.34 -3.45 18.82
N ARG A 631 37.24 -4.19 19.02
CA ARG A 631 36.76 -5.19 18.05
C ARG A 631 36.40 -4.57 16.70
N GLY A 632 35.69 -3.44 16.70
CA GLY A 632 35.36 -2.71 15.47
C GLY A 632 36.61 -2.23 14.72
N LEU A 633 37.60 -1.71 15.46
CA LEU A 633 38.88 -1.28 14.88
C LEU A 633 39.72 -2.47 14.38
N ALA A 634 39.73 -3.60 15.09
CA ALA A 634 40.38 -4.84 14.67
C ALA A 634 39.76 -5.38 13.37
N ASP A 635 38.44 -5.40 13.26
CA ASP A 635 37.73 -5.81 12.04
C ASP A 635 38.08 -4.91 10.85
N ASN A 636 38.21 -3.60 11.07
CA ASN A 636 38.62 -2.66 10.03
C ASN A 636 40.07 -2.89 9.58
N MET A 637 40.98 -3.16 10.52
CA MET A 637 42.37 -3.53 10.24
C MET A 637 42.45 -4.86 9.45
N ILE A 638 41.72 -5.90 9.85
CA ILE A 638 41.65 -7.19 9.14
C ILE A 638 41.08 -7.00 7.72
N LYS A 639 40.02 -6.21 7.55
CA LYS A 639 39.46 -5.88 6.23
C LYS A 639 40.39 -5.04 5.36
N ALA A 640 41.41 -4.41 5.94
CA ALA A 640 42.40 -3.63 5.19
C ALA A 640 43.55 -4.49 4.65
N ILE A 641 43.69 -5.74 5.11
CA ILE A 641 44.66 -6.71 4.59
C ILE A 641 44.40 -6.94 3.09
N GLY A 642 45.46 -6.87 2.28
CA GLY A 642 45.38 -7.00 0.82
C GLY A 642 44.89 -5.76 0.08
N LYS A 643 44.57 -4.66 0.78
CA LYS A 643 44.40 -3.32 0.18
C LYS A 643 45.77 -2.63 0.05
N LYS A 644 45.78 -1.37 -0.42
CA LYS A 644 47.01 -0.55 -0.50
C LYS A 644 47.65 -0.43 0.89
N ASP A 645 48.97 -0.58 0.97
CA ASP A 645 49.74 -0.58 2.23
C ASP A 645 49.42 0.64 3.12
N ALA A 646 49.22 1.83 2.54
CA ALA A 646 48.85 3.04 3.28
C ALA A 646 47.54 2.88 4.06
N VAL A 647 46.54 2.21 3.48
CA VAL A 647 45.23 1.97 4.11
C VAL A 647 45.37 1.02 5.28
N TYR A 648 46.17 -0.05 5.12
CA TYR A 648 46.44 -0.97 6.23
C TYR A 648 47.20 -0.28 7.37
N LYS A 649 48.25 0.49 7.04
CA LYS A 649 49.03 1.25 8.03
C LYS A 649 48.15 2.21 8.84
N GLU A 650 47.24 2.92 8.18
CA GLU A 650 46.32 3.84 8.84
C GLU A 650 45.42 3.11 9.86
N GLN A 651 44.79 2.00 9.45
CA GLN A 651 43.91 1.25 10.35
C GLN A 651 44.67 0.62 11.53
N ALA A 652 45.89 0.13 11.29
CA ALA A 652 46.74 -0.41 12.34
C ALA A 652 47.19 0.67 13.35
N ILE A 653 47.53 1.87 12.89
CA ILE A 653 47.86 3.01 13.77
C ILE A 653 46.65 3.44 14.59
N ILE A 654 45.45 3.48 14.01
CA ILE A 654 44.21 3.82 14.74
C ILE A 654 43.97 2.81 15.87
N TYR A 655 44.11 1.51 15.60
CA TYR A 655 43.97 0.47 16.63
C TYR A 655 45.03 0.61 17.73
N LEU A 656 46.31 0.79 17.37
CA LEU A 656 47.40 0.98 18.34
C LEU A 656 47.20 2.21 19.22
N LYS A 657 46.69 3.32 18.65
CA LYS A 657 46.37 4.53 19.41
C LYS A 657 45.26 4.29 20.42
N SER A 658 44.18 3.64 20.00
CA SER A 658 43.07 3.31 20.88
C SER A 658 43.48 2.38 22.03
N LEU A 659 44.39 1.43 21.78
CA LEU A 659 45.00 0.60 22.82
C LEU A 659 45.84 1.39 23.81
N GLU A 660 46.61 2.35 23.32
CA GLU A 660 47.47 3.16 24.18
C GLU A 660 46.68 4.12 25.06
N ASP A 661 45.63 4.76 24.51
CA ASP A 661 44.73 5.62 25.29
C ASP A 661 44.10 4.82 26.45
N PHE A 662 43.82 3.52 26.23
CA PHE A 662 43.34 2.64 27.28
C PHE A 662 44.42 2.32 28.33
N LYS A 663 45.66 2.05 27.93
CA LYS A 663 46.76 1.86 28.90
C LYS A 663 46.97 3.10 29.77
N GLY A 664 46.87 4.29 29.19
CA GLY A 664 46.94 5.55 29.95
C GLY A 664 45.79 5.70 30.96
N PHE A 665 44.59 5.22 30.62
CA PHE A 665 43.50 5.12 31.59
C PHE A 665 43.81 4.14 32.73
N GLN A 666 44.38 2.97 32.43
CA GLN A 666 44.68 1.97 33.46
C GLN A 666 45.69 2.49 34.49
N GLU A 667 46.69 3.26 34.05
CA GLU A 667 47.63 3.94 34.95
C GLU A 667 46.91 4.94 35.86
N LYS A 668 46.04 5.78 35.30
CA LYS A 668 45.21 6.71 36.09
C LYS A 668 44.24 6.00 37.03
N TYR A 669 43.70 4.86 36.62
CA TYR A 669 42.79 4.09 37.46
C TYR A 669 43.50 3.58 38.71
N ASN A 670 44.75 3.13 38.58
CA ASN A 670 45.57 2.75 39.73
C ASN A 670 45.80 3.94 40.67
N ASP A 671 46.11 5.13 40.12
CA ASP A 671 46.24 6.36 40.91
C ASP A 671 44.94 6.72 41.64
N PHE A 672 43.79 6.63 40.97
CA PHE A 672 42.49 6.92 41.61
C PHE A 672 42.18 5.98 42.76
N VAL A 673 42.47 4.69 42.62
CA VAL A 673 42.28 3.70 43.69
C VAL A 673 43.19 4.03 44.88
N LEU A 674 44.46 4.35 44.63
CA LEU A 674 45.39 4.73 45.68
C LEU A 674 44.96 6.00 46.41
N ARG A 675 44.55 7.04 45.67
CA ARG A 675 44.05 8.29 46.25
C ARG A 675 42.77 8.08 47.04
N ALA A 676 41.88 7.20 46.58
CA ALA A 676 40.66 6.84 47.30
C ALA A 676 40.95 6.10 48.61
N TYR A 677 41.93 5.19 48.61
CA TYR A 677 42.39 4.52 49.83
C TYR A 677 43.01 5.51 50.82
N ASN A 678 43.94 6.36 50.37
CA ASN A 678 44.57 7.36 51.24
C ASN A 678 43.53 8.35 51.81
N LYS A 679 42.53 8.72 51.00
CA LYS A 679 41.41 9.55 51.44
C LYS A 679 40.57 8.82 52.51
N LEU A 680 40.26 7.54 52.30
CA LEU A 680 39.51 6.73 53.26
C LEU A 680 40.21 6.65 54.63
N VAL A 681 41.53 6.43 54.64
CA VAL A 681 42.34 6.40 55.86
C VAL A 681 42.29 7.77 56.55
N LYS A 682 42.50 8.85 55.80
CA LYS A 682 42.44 10.21 56.33
C LYS A 682 41.08 10.56 56.93
N ASP A 683 39.99 10.21 56.24
CA ASP A 683 38.63 10.44 56.74
C ASP A 683 38.37 9.64 58.03
N ALA A 684 38.95 8.44 58.16
CA ALA A 684 38.91 7.64 59.39
C ALA A 684 39.74 8.25 60.53
N GLU A 685 40.90 8.86 60.25
CA GLU A 685 41.71 9.61 61.22
C GLU A 685 40.98 10.85 61.74
N ASP A 686 40.30 11.60 60.85
CA ASP A 686 39.51 12.77 61.22
C ASP A 686 38.32 12.40 62.12
N ILE A 687 37.75 11.19 61.95
CA ILE A 687 36.72 10.64 62.83
C ILE A 687 37.33 10.20 64.17
N ASP A 688 38.50 9.55 64.15
CA ASP A 688 39.20 9.09 65.35
C ASP A 688 39.51 10.27 66.29
N TYR A 689 40.04 11.36 65.74
CA TYR A 689 40.30 12.58 66.49
C TYR A 689 39.05 13.17 67.18
N LYS A 690 37.88 13.08 66.53
CA LYS A 690 36.60 13.54 67.11
C LYS A 690 36.15 12.60 68.23
N LEU A 691 36.28 11.29 68.03
CA LEU A 691 35.93 10.28 69.03
C LEU A 691 36.87 10.33 70.24
N GLU A 692 38.17 10.55 70.04
CA GLU A 692 39.16 10.71 71.11
C GLU A 692 38.82 11.90 72.01
N LYS A 693 38.47 13.05 71.42
CA LYS A 693 38.00 14.21 72.19
C LYS A 693 36.74 13.92 73.00
N GLU A 694 35.79 13.19 72.42
CA GLU A 694 34.55 12.80 73.10
C GLU A 694 34.83 11.80 74.23
N PHE A 695 35.72 10.82 74.00
CA PHE A 695 36.19 9.84 74.96
C PHE A 695 36.90 10.50 76.15
N ILE A 696 37.85 11.41 75.90
CA ILE A 696 38.58 12.12 76.95
C ILE A 696 37.61 12.99 77.77
N ARG A 697 36.73 13.76 77.11
CA ARG A 697 35.76 14.63 77.80
C ARG A 697 34.85 13.83 78.72
N LEU A 698 34.24 12.75 78.22
CA LEU A 698 33.27 11.97 79.00
C LEU A 698 33.93 11.13 80.11
N ASN A 699 35.13 10.59 79.89
CA ASN A 699 35.86 9.90 80.96
C ASN A 699 36.36 10.87 82.04
N ALA A 700 36.74 12.10 81.69
CA ALA A 700 37.06 13.14 82.65
C ALA A 700 35.83 13.56 83.48
N GLU A 701 34.67 13.76 82.84
CA GLU A 701 33.39 14.03 83.53
C GLU A 701 32.98 12.89 84.47
N ASN A 702 33.22 11.61 84.11
CA ASN A 702 32.91 10.46 84.95
C ASN A 702 33.86 10.28 86.15
N ASN A 703 35.09 10.79 86.06
CA ASN A 703 36.07 10.73 87.14
C ASN A 703 35.98 11.93 88.10
N ASP A 704 35.19 12.96 87.79
CA ASP A 704 34.92 14.07 88.70
C ASP A 704 33.99 13.61 89.87
N PRO A 705 34.46 13.62 91.13
CA PRO A 705 33.66 13.19 92.28
C PRO A 705 32.42 14.06 92.53
N LYS A 706 32.29 15.23 91.88
CA LYS A 706 31.11 16.12 92.00
C LYS A 706 29.95 15.73 91.05
N VAL A 707 30.16 14.84 90.08
CA VAL A 707 29.14 14.46 89.08
C VAL A 707 28.37 13.21 89.53
N LYS A 708 27.03 13.33 89.62
CA LYS A 708 26.15 12.23 90.08
C LYS A 708 25.99 11.17 88.97
N LYS A 709 26.55 9.97 89.19
CA LYS A 709 26.51 8.86 88.22
C LYS A 709 25.10 8.26 88.12
N THR A 710 24.40 8.54 87.03
CA THR A 710 23.09 7.90 86.73
C THR A 710 23.29 6.66 85.86
N LYS A 711 22.34 5.71 85.89
CA LYS A 711 22.39 4.50 85.06
C LYS A 711 22.54 4.83 83.56
N ALA A 712 21.86 5.88 83.09
CA ALA A 712 21.98 6.36 81.71
C ALA A 712 23.37 6.93 81.38
N SER A 713 24.02 7.61 82.33
CA SER A 713 25.38 8.14 82.16
C SER A 713 26.42 7.02 82.04
N VAL A 714 26.27 5.94 82.83
CA VAL A 714 27.16 4.77 82.80
C VAL A 714 26.99 3.98 81.50
N GLU A 715 25.76 3.77 81.05
CA GLU A 715 25.47 3.10 79.77
C GLU A 715 26.05 3.90 78.59
N LYS A 716 25.85 5.23 78.58
CA LYS A 716 26.38 6.11 77.54
C LYS A 716 27.91 6.10 77.51
N LEU A 717 28.57 6.09 78.66
CA LEU A 717 30.03 6.01 78.74
C LEU A 717 30.55 4.67 78.20
N LYS A 718 29.89 3.56 78.55
CA LYS A 718 30.23 2.23 78.02
C LYS A 718 30.15 2.20 76.50
N VAL A 719 29.07 2.72 75.92
CA VAL A 719 28.89 2.78 74.45
C VAL A 719 29.94 3.67 73.78
N VAL A 720 30.31 4.81 74.38
CA VAL A 720 31.34 5.69 73.81
C VAL A 720 32.73 5.06 73.88
N ASN A 721 33.08 4.41 75.00
CA ASN A 721 34.35 3.72 75.13
C ASN A 721 34.46 2.56 74.14
N GLU A 722 33.43 1.69 74.07
CA GLU A 722 33.39 0.61 73.07
C GLU A 722 33.46 1.17 71.64
N ARG A 723 32.79 2.28 71.34
CA ARG A 723 32.85 2.89 70.00
C ARG A 723 34.24 3.44 69.67
N PHE A 724 34.92 4.05 70.64
CA PHE A 724 36.27 4.58 70.44
C PHE A 724 37.27 3.44 70.26
N ASP A 725 37.25 2.43 71.12
CA ASP A 725 38.13 1.26 71.03
C ASP A 725 37.94 0.53 69.69
N ASN A 726 36.69 0.23 69.31
CA ASN A 726 36.39 -0.40 68.03
C ASN A 726 36.81 0.45 66.81
N HIS A 727 36.69 1.78 66.89
CA HIS A 727 37.13 2.67 65.80
C HIS A 727 38.66 2.72 65.70
N ARG A 728 39.36 2.69 66.82
CA ARG A 728 40.82 2.70 66.86
C ARG A 728 41.41 1.38 66.36
N ASP A 729 40.81 0.26 66.73
CA ASP A 729 41.11 -1.07 66.17
C ASP A 729 40.88 -1.10 64.64
N MET A 730 39.77 -0.50 64.19
CA MET A 730 39.48 -0.36 62.76
C MET A 730 40.53 0.52 62.05
N LEU A 731 40.91 1.66 62.64
CA LEU A 731 41.89 2.57 62.05
C LEU A 731 43.30 1.97 62.02
N GLU A 732 43.71 1.26 63.08
CA GLU A 732 44.97 0.51 63.11
C GLU A 732 44.96 -0.62 62.06
N GLY A 733 43.83 -1.32 61.94
CA GLY A 733 43.59 -2.28 60.86
C GLY A 733 43.66 -1.65 59.46
N MET A 734 43.17 -0.42 59.27
CA MET A 734 43.27 0.30 58.00
C MET A 734 44.69 0.79 57.70
N ARG A 735 45.44 1.23 58.71
CA ARG A 735 46.84 1.69 58.56
C ARG A 735 47.82 0.56 58.30
N THR A 736 47.56 -0.61 58.87
CA THR A 736 48.30 -1.85 58.60
C THR A 736 47.83 -2.54 57.31
N TRP A 737 46.68 -2.14 56.76
CA TRP A 737 46.20 -2.61 55.46
C TRP A 737 47.06 -2.03 54.35
N ASP A 738 48.23 -2.63 54.12
CA ASP A 738 49.14 -2.22 53.07
C ASP A 738 48.57 -2.60 51.69
N ILE A 739 47.63 -1.79 51.20
CA ILE A 739 47.04 -1.96 49.88
C ILE A 739 48.10 -1.82 48.77
N MET A 740 49.29 -1.28 49.09
CA MET A 740 50.40 -1.03 48.17
C MET A 740 51.32 -2.26 48.01
N GLU A 741 51.57 -3.06 49.05
CA GLU A 741 52.13 -4.41 48.89
C GLU A 741 51.12 -5.38 48.23
N GLU A 742 49.81 -5.14 48.43
CA GLU A 742 48.69 -5.87 47.81
C GLU A 742 48.27 -5.40 46.40
N ILE A 743 49.06 -4.56 45.70
CA ILE A 743 48.71 -4.09 44.33
C ILE A 743 48.48 -5.27 43.35
N ASN A 744 49.07 -6.44 43.62
CA ASN A 744 48.86 -7.69 42.87
C ASN A 744 48.00 -8.74 43.62
N SER A 745 47.33 -8.38 44.71
CA SER A 745 46.43 -9.30 45.41
C SER A 745 45.21 -9.61 44.54
N THR A 746 44.76 -10.87 44.56
CA THR A 746 43.57 -11.32 43.82
C THR A 746 42.33 -10.47 44.13
N ARG A 747 42.25 -9.90 45.34
CA ARG A 747 41.11 -9.11 45.81
C ARG A 747 41.10 -7.69 45.24
N LEU A 748 42.24 -6.99 45.20
CA LEU A 748 42.31 -5.66 44.60
C LEU A 748 42.06 -5.75 43.08
N THR A 749 42.60 -6.77 42.42
CA THR A 749 42.29 -7.04 41.01
C THR A 749 40.79 -7.30 40.80
N ALA A 750 40.16 -8.11 41.66
CA ALA A 750 38.71 -8.34 41.59
C ALA A 750 37.89 -7.06 41.84
N PHE A 751 38.32 -6.19 42.77
CA PHE A 751 37.70 -4.89 43.00
C PHE A 751 37.81 -4.00 41.76
N LYS A 752 39.02 -3.87 41.21
CA LYS A 752 39.28 -3.08 40.02
C LYS A 752 38.44 -3.58 38.84
N ASP A 753 38.44 -4.89 38.60
CA ASP A 753 37.69 -5.55 37.53
C ASP A 753 36.17 -5.42 37.67
N LYS A 754 35.67 -5.38 38.91
CA LYS A 754 34.24 -5.17 39.19
C LYS A 754 33.81 -3.75 38.85
N HIS A 755 34.66 -2.76 39.12
CA HIS A 755 34.32 -1.35 38.97
C HIS A 755 34.85 -0.70 37.68
N ILE A 756 35.70 -1.38 36.91
CA ILE A 756 36.39 -0.82 35.74
C ILE A 756 35.43 -0.24 34.70
N ASN A 757 34.31 -0.90 34.41
CA ASN A 757 33.31 -0.41 33.46
C ASN A 757 32.77 0.97 33.88
N LYS A 758 32.41 1.11 35.16
CA LYS A 758 31.83 2.36 35.67
C LYS A 758 32.87 3.47 35.75
N VAL A 759 34.08 3.15 36.20
CA VAL A 759 35.17 4.12 36.33
C VAL A 759 35.66 4.58 34.95
N TYR A 760 35.78 3.67 33.99
CA TYR A 760 36.09 4.02 32.61
C TYR A 760 35.04 4.94 32.01
N LEU A 761 33.75 4.65 32.22
CA LEU A 761 32.66 5.51 31.77
C LEU A 761 32.69 6.90 32.43
N MET A 762 33.04 6.99 33.72
CA MET A 762 33.21 8.29 34.40
C MET A 762 34.39 9.07 33.81
N TYR A 763 35.50 8.39 33.54
CA TYR A 763 36.70 8.97 32.93
C TYR A 763 36.44 9.51 31.52
N THR A 764 35.79 8.72 30.65
CA THR A 764 35.51 9.12 29.26
C THR A 764 34.43 10.19 29.15
N ASN A 765 33.47 10.22 30.09
CA ASN A 765 32.46 11.28 30.17
C ASN A 765 32.97 12.56 30.85
N GLY A 766 34.28 12.66 31.15
CA GLY A 766 34.90 13.86 31.68
C GLY A 766 34.49 14.23 33.12
N LYS A 767 34.12 13.25 33.95
CA LYS A 767 33.92 13.49 35.39
C LYS A 767 35.22 13.94 36.04
N THR A 768 35.12 14.74 37.10
CA THR A 768 36.31 15.22 37.81
C THR A 768 37.01 14.05 38.50
N GLU A 769 38.33 14.12 38.65
CA GLU A 769 39.08 13.08 39.37
C GLU A 769 38.56 12.91 40.81
N VAL A 770 38.11 13.99 41.44
CA VAL A 770 37.49 13.97 42.77
C VAL A 770 36.23 13.11 42.81
N ASP A 771 35.36 13.22 41.79
CA ASP A 771 34.15 12.40 41.72
C ASP A 771 34.47 10.90 41.60
N ILE A 772 35.51 10.57 40.83
CA ILE A 772 35.96 9.19 40.63
C ILE A 772 36.56 8.63 41.93
N VAL A 773 37.39 9.42 42.61
CA VAL A 773 38.01 9.07 43.88
C VAL A 773 36.96 8.85 44.96
N ASN A 774 35.97 9.75 45.10
CA ASN A 774 34.87 9.61 46.07
C ASN A 774 34.00 8.36 45.78
N PHE A 775 33.74 8.08 44.50
CA PHE A 775 33.05 6.85 44.11
C PHE A 775 33.83 5.61 44.57
N LEU A 776 35.15 5.58 44.33
CA LEU A 776 35.99 4.45 44.70
C LEU A 776 36.13 4.30 46.22
N GLU A 777 36.27 5.40 46.94
CA GLU A 777 36.37 5.42 48.40
C GLU A 777 35.17 4.75 49.06
N TYR A 778 33.95 5.08 48.61
CA TYR A 778 32.73 4.46 49.13
C TYR A 778 32.76 2.93 49.01
N TYR A 779 33.19 2.40 47.85
CA TYR A 779 33.26 0.95 47.64
C TYR A 779 34.49 0.30 48.28
N LEU A 780 35.58 1.04 48.49
CA LEU A 780 36.73 0.58 49.27
C LEU A 780 36.36 0.44 50.75
N ALA A 781 35.57 1.36 51.30
CA ALA A 781 35.03 1.24 52.65
C ALA A 781 34.15 -0.01 52.81
N ASP A 782 33.26 -0.28 51.85
CA ASP A 782 32.44 -1.50 51.81
C ASP A 782 33.30 -2.78 51.69
N LEU A 783 34.36 -2.74 50.88
CA LEU A 783 35.30 -3.85 50.73
C LEU A 783 36.00 -4.17 52.05
N TYR A 784 36.52 -3.14 52.73
CA TYR A 784 37.18 -3.27 54.02
C TYR A 784 36.24 -3.81 55.10
N HIS A 785 35.02 -3.26 55.18
CA HIS A 785 34.02 -3.70 56.17
C HIS A 785 33.64 -5.18 56.02
N LYS A 786 33.62 -5.69 54.77
CA LYS A 786 33.38 -7.11 54.48
C LYS A 786 34.56 -8.01 54.86
N GLN A 787 35.77 -7.47 54.95
CA GLN A 787 36.97 -8.22 55.33
C GLN A 787 37.03 -8.48 56.84
N ILE A 788 36.70 -7.51 57.70
CA ILE A 788 36.74 -7.68 59.16
C ILE A 788 35.64 -8.65 59.68
N LYS A 789 34.54 -8.84 58.93
CA LYS A 789 33.43 -9.74 59.31
C LYS A 789 33.68 -11.23 59.00
N LYS A 790 34.86 -11.59 58.48
CA LYS A 790 35.31 -12.96 58.26
C LYS A 790 36.59 -13.22 59.03
#